data_AF-A0A552U820-F1
#
_entry.id   AF-A0A552U820-F1
#
_cell.length_a   1.000
_cell.length_b   1.000
_cell.length_c   1.000
_cell.angle_alpha   90.00
_cell.angle_beta   90.00
_cell.angle_gamma   90.00
#
_symmetry.space_group_name_H-M   'P 1'
#
loop_
_entity.id
_entity.type
_entity.pdbx_description
1 polymer ?
#
loop_
_entity_poly.entity_id
_entity_poly.type
_entity_poly.pdbx_seq_one_letter_code
_entity_poly.pdbx_strand_id
1 'polypeptide(L)'
;MTITAASVEANGWVLRLTVTGTPGSFATYALDPDGSPRVALACVHPGFAPSGGTVASNPSARTLVATKPLRKPVNPASPTTPVIDETDNGNGTVTVRLALSEFVHATETSVACTVLAGWRSGAAAQAGIAVTNNSTFVAAVPIFRWARLGYRRETGAFDVELVAFSHHPQGVAPVAGVKFTVTDGTTVKTAWATALSTSTAYGDALRCYRVTIDPATATALTAGLLRCDAEVYPWLGAMRSTDPAGTRSMTGLATAGYGDSAQRPHVVGYDPAGTRYAGQYLFVDPAGTTTASLAMVQPSHAAAKALALGSRPANITTAIQALYLANRTLTAANGGASALRATDGAMIRLAAGTHVPGSTTVSFGLTSSELPVVVEGDPDDADPRANCILRTQASAPIARVTRLNYRNLRLEIGGTALFGSGTAYCTLENVEVRGKAGSEGSAVTAFLGAVAGQLPLNAVRSRWWRSGSRFGGSTQLIGLLRNCEWSRTADAAAVLGGRFIPATEDSTATGVIAGVGGQAVVTQGNSEDVVITGVDLRSVKGRAWTTVAVPAAMAGTPNPSYRRLAFVNNLCERIGTDQQPFFSFGEEILATMSYNIVEGNSFAGERCNLFYSDPPVTSVADTNTVLNQAFGNRVANNVFDWAPTKHDAFNDPQTATMRGTPNGYRPHMVDTWSITYGVGFEANVDFGRHASAGNFAFEYMGVRSVQTVGAAANWPDDRSAYGTGTGGGTYRPAATSLTAGRARRANVDRDRTGAVRGTTFASGANDVPAVVAVALAPAGALSASGSGSPLIAWAGELGPYGARSLQLATSPATFWSAELMPAPSMLASLAGSPLLTLETVMLAPASASHGTRDFGAAVLPDLVFATARLMRISGEVRVQVVEPDRLLLVC
;
A
#
# COMPACT_ATOMS: atom_id res chain seq x y z
N MET A 1 -21.22 44.10 9.95
CA MET A 1 -21.58 43.01 9.03
C MET A 1 -22.08 41.84 9.85
N THR A 2 -23.26 41.30 9.55
CA THR A 2 -23.89 40.22 10.32
C THR A 2 -24.31 39.10 9.37
N ILE A 3 -24.08 37.84 9.76
CA ILE A 3 -24.55 36.68 9.00
C ILE A 3 -26.02 36.44 9.35
N THR A 4 -26.89 36.49 8.35
CA THR A 4 -28.34 36.33 8.49
C THR A 4 -28.83 34.94 8.08
N ALA A 5 -28.07 34.24 7.24
CA ALA A 5 -28.34 32.85 6.87
C ALA A 5 -27.05 32.11 6.51
N ALA A 6 -27.03 30.81 6.75
CA ALA A 6 -25.93 29.93 6.36
C ALA A 6 -26.47 28.58 5.89
N SER A 7 -25.89 28.06 4.81
CA SER A 7 -26.25 26.74 4.30
C SER A 7 -25.08 26.06 3.62
N VAL A 8 -24.98 24.74 3.74
CA VAL A 8 -24.12 23.91 2.90
C VAL A 8 -24.86 23.62 1.60
N GLU A 9 -24.17 23.71 0.46
CA GLU A 9 -24.75 23.39 -0.85
C GLU A 9 -24.81 21.88 -1.12
N ALA A 10 -25.56 21.47 -2.16
CA ALA A 10 -25.77 20.06 -2.50
C ALA A 10 -24.46 19.28 -2.73
N ASN A 11 -23.43 19.93 -3.26
CA ASN A 11 -22.12 19.31 -3.48
C ASN A 11 -21.36 18.98 -2.18
N GLY A 12 -21.83 19.47 -1.02
CA GLY A 12 -21.28 19.20 0.29
C GLY A 12 -20.00 19.96 0.65
N TRP A 13 -19.32 20.63 -0.28
CA TRP A 13 -18.04 21.29 -0.01
C TRP A 13 -18.09 22.82 -0.07
N VAL A 14 -19.26 23.40 -0.37
CA VAL A 14 -19.45 24.85 -0.40
C VAL A 14 -20.34 25.29 0.76
N LEU A 15 -19.83 26.21 1.56
CA LEU A 15 -20.57 26.95 2.56
C LEU A 15 -21.06 28.27 1.94
N ARG A 16 -22.37 28.46 1.91
CA ARG A 16 -23.03 29.69 1.50
C ARG A 16 -23.38 30.52 2.73
N LEU A 17 -22.92 31.76 2.78
CA LEU A 17 -23.24 32.72 3.83
C LEU A 17 -23.96 33.93 3.25
N THR A 18 -25.10 34.30 3.83
CA THR A 18 -25.77 35.57 3.53
C THR A 18 -25.42 36.58 4.62
N VAL A 19 -24.90 37.73 4.23
CA VAL A 19 -24.40 38.77 5.13
C VAL A 19 -24.98 40.13 4.80
N THR A 20 -25.21 40.96 5.81
CA THR A 20 -25.57 42.38 5.59
C THR A 20 -24.37 43.14 5.02
N GLY A 21 -24.50 43.83 3.89
CA GLY A 21 -23.41 44.60 3.28
C GLY A 21 -23.46 44.66 1.76
N THR A 22 -22.38 45.15 1.15
CA THR A 22 -22.18 45.24 -0.31
C THR A 22 -21.16 44.21 -0.79
N PRO A 23 -21.05 43.94 -2.11
CA PRO A 23 -20.04 43.02 -2.64
C PRO A 23 -18.59 43.48 -2.35
N GLY A 24 -17.66 42.53 -2.18
CA GLY A 24 -16.25 42.71 -1.84
C GLY A 24 -15.28 42.23 -2.92
N SER A 25 -14.00 42.04 -2.54
CA SER A 25 -12.92 41.52 -3.39
C SER A 25 -12.14 40.40 -2.69
N PHE A 26 -11.30 39.64 -3.41
CA PHE A 26 -10.54 38.52 -2.81
C PHE A 26 -9.73 38.97 -1.58
N ALA A 27 -9.12 40.15 -1.63
CA ALA A 27 -8.32 40.72 -0.54
C ALA A 27 -9.15 41.04 0.72
N THR A 28 -10.49 41.08 0.61
CA THR A 28 -11.36 41.36 1.76
C THR A 28 -11.61 40.15 2.66
N TYR A 29 -11.19 38.94 2.25
CA TYR A 29 -11.40 37.70 3.01
C TYR A 29 -10.08 37.16 3.57
N ALA A 30 -9.99 37.03 4.89
CA ALA A 30 -8.79 36.59 5.60
C ALA A 30 -9.04 35.27 6.34
N LEU A 31 -9.43 34.21 5.63
CA LEU A 31 -9.95 32.97 6.22
C LEU A 31 -8.91 32.18 7.05
N ASP A 32 -7.62 32.28 6.69
CA ASP A 32 -6.47 31.68 7.39
C ASP A 32 -6.69 30.22 7.87
N PRO A 33 -6.95 29.27 6.94
CA PRO A 33 -7.28 27.89 7.30
C PRO A 33 -6.12 27.13 7.98
N ASP A 34 -4.88 27.59 7.86
CA ASP A 34 -3.68 26.94 8.39
C ASP A 34 -3.12 27.58 9.67
N GLY A 35 -3.48 28.84 9.95
CA GLY A 35 -3.13 29.56 11.17
C GLY A 35 -4.26 29.54 12.20
N SER A 36 -5.05 30.61 12.24
CA SER A 36 -6.24 30.76 13.07
C SER A 36 -7.51 30.80 12.21
N PRO A 37 -8.11 29.63 11.90
CA PRO A 37 -9.27 29.53 11.01
C PRO A 37 -10.38 30.50 11.42
N ARG A 38 -10.72 31.43 10.53
CA ARG A 38 -11.69 32.49 10.83
C ARG A 38 -13.13 32.07 10.60
N VAL A 39 -13.37 30.98 9.86
CA VAL A 39 -14.70 30.41 9.64
C VAL A 39 -14.58 28.91 9.80
N ALA A 40 -15.28 28.36 10.80
CA ALA A 40 -15.27 26.95 11.12
C ALA A 40 -16.70 26.41 11.18
N LEU A 41 -16.87 25.18 10.70
CA LEU A 41 -18.12 24.46 10.69
C LEU A 41 -17.98 23.23 11.59
N ALA A 42 -18.74 23.19 12.68
CA ALA A 42 -18.87 21.99 13.50
C ALA A 42 -20.02 21.13 12.96
N CYS A 43 -19.81 19.83 12.87
CA CYS A 43 -20.86 18.86 12.53
C CYS A 43 -20.68 17.56 13.30
N VAL A 44 -21.78 16.80 13.44
CA VAL A 44 -21.78 15.46 14.04
C VAL A 44 -22.07 14.44 12.96
N HIS A 45 -21.15 13.49 12.81
CA HIS A 45 -21.20 12.45 11.78
C HIS A 45 -21.42 11.07 12.41
N PRO A 46 -22.31 10.21 11.86
CA PRO A 46 -22.44 8.83 12.31
C PRO A 46 -21.15 8.03 12.07
N GLY A 47 -20.75 7.21 13.03
CA GLY A 47 -19.46 6.55 12.96
C GLY A 47 -19.35 5.39 13.93
N PHE A 48 -18.11 4.93 14.10
CA PHE A 48 -17.78 3.82 14.97
C PHE A 48 -16.50 4.09 15.76
N ALA A 49 -16.37 3.44 16.92
CA ALA A 49 -15.15 3.46 17.72
C ALA A 49 -14.90 2.11 18.39
N PRO A 50 -13.63 1.74 18.66
CA PRO A 50 -13.30 0.59 19.48
C PRO A 50 -13.90 0.70 20.88
N SER A 51 -14.49 -0.38 21.38
CA SER A 51 -14.98 -0.49 22.76
C SER A 51 -14.90 -1.95 23.21
N GLY A 52 -14.23 -2.20 24.34
CA GLY A 52 -14.13 -3.55 24.94
C GLY A 52 -13.55 -4.63 24.02
N GLY A 53 -12.61 -4.29 23.12
CA GLY A 53 -12.05 -5.23 22.13
C GLY A 53 -12.95 -5.50 20.92
N THR A 54 -14.08 -4.79 20.81
CA THR A 54 -15.00 -4.82 19.67
C THR A 54 -15.19 -3.42 19.11
N VAL A 55 -16.16 -3.22 18.21
CA VAL A 55 -16.52 -1.90 17.69
C VAL A 55 -17.99 -1.59 18.01
N ALA A 56 -18.26 -0.38 18.47
CA ALA A 56 -19.59 0.14 18.74
C ALA A 56 -19.89 1.38 17.89
N SER A 57 -21.17 1.67 17.65
CA SER A 57 -21.58 2.93 17.02
C SER A 57 -21.21 4.10 17.92
N ASN A 58 -20.57 5.11 17.35
CA ASN A 58 -20.14 6.30 18.05
C ASN A 58 -20.17 7.51 17.11
N PRO A 59 -21.22 8.35 17.18
CA PRO A 59 -21.25 9.61 16.44
C PRO A 59 -20.04 10.47 16.84
N SER A 60 -19.30 10.95 15.85
CA SER A 60 -18.09 11.72 16.08
C SER A 60 -18.31 13.17 15.66
N ALA A 61 -17.98 14.10 16.55
CA ALA A 61 -17.90 15.51 16.22
C ALA A 61 -16.66 15.76 15.36
N ARG A 62 -16.79 16.57 14.31
CA ARG A 62 -15.66 17.06 13.53
C ARG A 62 -15.83 18.53 13.18
N THR A 63 -14.70 19.18 12.91
CA THR A 63 -14.64 20.59 12.52
C THR A 63 -14.03 20.69 11.14
N LEU A 64 -14.74 21.36 10.24
CA LEU A 64 -14.26 21.77 8.92
C LEU A 64 -13.96 23.26 8.95
N VAL A 65 -13.07 23.73 8.09
CA VAL A 65 -12.72 25.16 7.99
C VAL A 65 -13.00 25.68 6.60
N ALA A 66 -13.41 26.95 6.49
CA ALA A 66 -13.49 27.59 5.18
C ALA A 66 -12.07 27.91 4.70
N THR A 67 -11.76 27.55 3.45
CA THR A 67 -10.41 27.66 2.90
C THR A 67 -10.25 28.93 2.07
N LYS A 68 -11.11 29.12 1.07
CA LYS A 68 -11.12 30.31 0.19
C LYS A 68 -12.52 30.67 -0.31
N PRO A 69 -12.78 31.95 -0.61
CA PRO A 69 -13.96 32.32 -1.39
C PRO A 69 -13.90 31.74 -2.81
N LEU A 70 -15.04 31.29 -3.33
CA LEU A 70 -15.13 30.74 -4.68
C LEU A 70 -15.02 31.86 -5.72
N ARG A 71 -14.42 31.54 -6.86
CA ARG A 71 -14.46 32.39 -8.05
C ARG A 71 -15.82 32.24 -8.72
N LYS A 72 -16.33 33.32 -9.30
CA LYS A 72 -17.52 33.25 -10.16
C LYS A 72 -17.16 32.49 -11.44
N PRO A 73 -17.96 31.50 -11.88
CA PRO A 73 -17.79 30.90 -13.19
C PRO A 73 -17.88 31.98 -14.28
N VAL A 74 -17.01 31.91 -15.29
CA VAL A 74 -17.03 32.88 -16.39
C VAL A 74 -18.34 32.76 -17.13
N ASN A 75 -19.00 33.90 -17.35
CA ASN A 75 -20.17 33.95 -18.20
C ASN A 75 -19.71 33.85 -19.67
N PRO A 76 -20.12 32.81 -20.42
CA PRO A 76 -19.73 32.66 -21.82
C PRO A 76 -20.24 33.79 -22.73
N ALA A 77 -21.32 34.48 -22.35
CA ALA A 77 -21.86 35.60 -23.11
C ALA A 77 -21.17 36.94 -22.81
N SER A 78 -20.44 37.04 -21.69
CA SER A 78 -19.71 38.24 -21.28
C SER A 78 -18.54 37.84 -20.38
N PRO A 79 -17.37 37.55 -20.97
CA PRO A 79 -16.22 37.10 -20.21
C PRO A 79 -15.72 38.21 -19.29
N THR A 80 -16.02 38.09 -18.00
CA THR A 80 -15.58 39.04 -16.97
C THR A 80 -14.27 38.59 -16.33
N THR A 81 -13.48 39.55 -15.86
CA THR A 81 -12.34 39.31 -14.95
C THR A 81 -12.75 38.37 -13.81
N PRO A 82 -11.84 37.50 -13.32
CA PRO A 82 -12.12 36.66 -12.15
C PRO A 82 -12.56 37.53 -10.96
N VAL A 83 -13.84 37.39 -10.59
CA VAL A 83 -14.43 38.02 -9.41
C VAL A 83 -14.86 36.93 -8.44
N ILE A 84 -15.06 37.29 -7.18
CA ILE A 84 -15.65 36.36 -6.22
C ILE A 84 -17.07 36.02 -6.66
N ASP A 85 -17.48 34.79 -6.40
CA ASP A 85 -18.87 34.36 -6.49
C ASP A 85 -19.70 34.94 -5.34
N GLU A 86 -20.02 36.22 -5.49
CA GLU A 86 -20.95 36.97 -4.66
C GLU A 86 -22.20 37.33 -5.46
N THR A 87 -23.34 37.24 -4.78
CA THR A 87 -24.64 37.68 -5.32
C THR A 87 -25.19 38.77 -4.41
N ASP A 88 -25.39 39.97 -4.95
CA ASP A 88 -26.18 41.01 -4.29
C ASP A 88 -27.66 40.61 -4.37
N ASN A 89 -28.32 40.53 -3.22
CA ASN A 89 -29.71 40.12 -3.13
C ASN A 89 -30.69 41.32 -3.28
N GLY A 90 -30.18 42.54 -3.51
CA GLY A 90 -31.00 43.73 -3.76
C GLY A 90 -31.71 44.30 -2.52
N ASN A 91 -31.43 43.75 -1.34
CA ASN A 91 -32.04 44.11 -0.06
C ASN A 91 -31.00 44.52 1.00
N GLY A 92 -29.80 44.95 0.55
CA GLY A 92 -28.69 45.28 1.43
C GLY A 92 -27.97 44.06 2.02
N THR A 93 -28.21 42.87 1.46
CA THR A 93 -27.45 41.65 1.80
C THR A 93 -26.73 41.08 0.59
N VAL A 94 -25.61 40.40 0.86
CA VAL A 94 -24.82 39.69 -0.13
C VAL A 94 -24.70 38.24 0.27
N THR A 95 -24.82 37.36 -0.72
CA THR A 95 -24.54 35.94 -0.57
C THR A 95 -23.13 35.66 -1.07
N VAL A 96 -22.26 35.09 -0.23
CA VAL A 96 -20.90 34.65 -0.58
C VAL A 96 -20.80 33.13 -0.50
N ARG A 97 -20.06 32.52 -1.43
CA ARG A 97 -19.73 31.10 -1.44
C ARG A 97 -18.28 30.88 -1.01
N LEU A 98 -18.08 30.05 0.01
CA LEU A 98 -16.78 29.69 0.56
C LEU A 98 -16.53 28.19 0.39
N ALA A 99 -15.34 27.80 -0.05
CA ALA A 99 -14.93 26.41 -0.12
C ALA A 99 -14.61 25.91 1.30
N LEU A 100 -14.93 24.64 1.57
CA LEU A 100 -14.62 23.95 2.83
C LEU A 100 -13.39 23.06 2.68
N SER A 101 -12.71 22.78 3.79
CA SER A 101 -11.56 21.88 3.82
C SER A 101 -11.91 20.41 3.53
N GLU A 102 -13.14 20.01 3.80
CA GLU A 102 -13.67 18.65 3.55
C GLU A 102 -15.12 18.74 3.07
N PHE A 103 -15.67 17.61 2.63
CA PHE A 103 -17.09 17.50 2.30
C PHE A 103 -17.91 17.35 3.57
N VAL A 104 -19.01 18.07 3.69
CA VAL A 104 -20.13 17.81 4.60
C VAL A 104 -21.01 16.74 3.96
N HIS A 105 -21.39 15.72 4.72
CA HIS A 105 -22.17 14.59 4.22
C HIS A 105 -23.67 14.76 4.47
N ALA A 106 -24.49 14.14 3.63
CA ALA A 106 -25.95 14.21 3.73
C ALA A 106 -26.50 13.72 5.08
N THR A 107 -25.78 12.80 5.73
CA THR A 107 -26.17 12.20 7.03
C THR A 107 -25.67 13.00 8.23
N GLU A 108 -24.96 14.11 8.02
CA GLU A 108 -24.45 14.92 9.13
C GLU A 108 -25.53 15.81 9.74
N THR A 109 -25.47 15.91 11.07
CA THR A 109 -26.42 16.67 11.88
C THR A 109 -25.69 17.71 12.72
N SER A 110 -26.45 18.55 13.42
CA SER A 110 -25.91 19.59 14.33
C SER A 110 -24.89 20.50 13.66
N VAL A 111 -25.16 20.89 12.40
CA VAL A 111 -24.24 21.70 11.61
C VAL A 111 -24.33 23.15 12.07
N ALA A 112 -23.24 23.65 12.65
CA ALA A 112 -23.16 25.00 13.21
C ALA A 112 -21.88 25.69 12.76
N CYS A 113 -21.99 26.97 12.41
CA CYS A 113 -20.87 27.81 11.98
C CYS A 113 -20.46 28.78 13.08
N THR A 114 -19.15 28.94 13.22
CA THR A 114 -18.51 29.97 14.05
C THR A 114 -17.59 30.79 13.16
N VAL A 115 -17.74 32.11 13.23
CA VAL A 115 -16.85 33.06 12.55
C VAL A 115 -16.14 33.95 13.57
N LEU A 116 -14.84 34.13 13.38
CA LEU A 116 -14.03 35.04 14.17
C LEU A 116 -14.03 36.44 13.54
N ALA A 117 -13.73 37.45 14.35
CA ALA A 117 -13.59 38.82 13.86
C ALA A 117 -12.52 38.89 12.76
N GLY A 118 -12.80 39.70 11.73
CA GLY A 118 -11.89 39.90 10.59
C GLY A 118 -11.92 38.80 9.53
N TRP A 119 -12.81 37.80 9.61
CA TRP A 119 -12.99 36.81 8.53
C TRP A 119 -13.26 37.47 7.17
N ARG A 120 -14.00 38.58 7.22
CA ARG A 120 -14.17 39.57 6.17
C ARG A 120 -13.86 40.96 6.74
N SER A 121 -13.26 41.84 5.93
CA SER A 121 -12.92 43.21 6.35
C SER A 121 -14.11 43.92 7.00
N GLY A 122 -13.94 44.39 8.24
CA GLY A 122 -14.99 45.05 9.03
C GLY A 122 -16.08 44.14 9.62
N ALA A 123 -15.94 42.81 9.51
CA ALA A 123 -16.91 41.87 10.10
C ALA A 123 -16.55 41.49 11.55
N ALA A 124 -17.57 41.49 12.42
CA ALA A 124 -17.46 41.05 13.81
C ALA A 124 -17.49 39.51 13.92
N ALA A 125 -17.09 39.00 15.08
CA ALA A 125 -17.24 37.57 15.40
C ALA A 125 -18.72 37.22 15.62
N GLN A 126 -19.12 36.01 15.24
CA GLN A 126 -20.46 35.47 15.46
C GLN A 126 -20.34 33.95 15.63
N ALA A 127 -20.98 33.38 16.66
CA ALA A 127 -20.91 31.96 16.97
C ALA A 127 -22.31 31.33 16.99
N GLY A 128 -22.38 30.00 16.91
CA GLY A 128 -23.64 29.27 16.99
C GLY A 128 -24.60 29.55 15.83
N ILE A 129 -24.06 29.93 14.67
CA ILE A 129 -24.86 30.20 13.47
C ILE A 129 -25.41 28.87 12.98
N ALA A 130 -26.73 28.70 13.02
CA ALA A 130 -27.38 27.50 12.48
C ALA A 130 -27.12 27.41 10.98
N VAL A 131 -26.69 26.23 10.52
CA VAL A 131 -26.40 25.98 9.10
C VAL A 131 -27.34 24.90 8.59
N THR A 132 -28.10 25.23 7.55
CA THR A 132 -28.91 24.23 6.86
C THR A 132 -28.00 23.31 6.06
N ASN A 133 -28.01 22.00 6.36
CA ASN A 133 -27.28 21.01 5.58
C ASN A 133 -28.11 20.59 4.35
N ASN A 134 -27.86 21.19 3.19
CA ASN A 134 -28.47 20.73 1.92
C ASN A 134 -27.57 19.74 1.16
N SER A 135 -26.48 19.25 1.77
CA SER A 135 -25.58 18.32 1.10
C SER A 135 -26.31 17.05 0.69
N THR A 136 -26.10 16.61 -0.55
CA THR A 136 -26.51 15.28 -1.02
C THR A 136 -25.32 14.32 -1.07
N PHE A 137 -24.16 14.77 -0.57
CA PHE A 137 -22.91 14.05 -0.70
C PHE A 137 -22.85 12.85 0.24
N VAL A 138 -22.77 11.63 -0.31
CA VAL A 138 -22.71 10.39 0.47
C VAL A 138 -21.29 10.18 1.00
N ALA A 139 -21.19 9.81 2.28
CA ALA A 139 -19.91 9.45 2.92
C ALA A 139 -19.25 8.25 2.23
N ALA A 140 -17.93 8.28 2.11
CA ALA A 140 -17.17 7.19 1.53
C ALA A 140 -17.27 5.94 2.42
N VAL A 141 -17.53 4.78 1.81
CA VAL A 141 -17.39 3.48 2.48
C VAL A 141 -15.92 3.05 2.52
N PRO A 142 -15.50 2.22 3.49
CA PRO A 142 -14.14 1.68 3.53
C PRO A 142 -13.71 0.97 2.24
N ILE A 143 -12.42 1.08 1.93
CA ILE A 143 -11.74 0.36 0.85
C ILE A 143 -10.96 -0.79 1.48
N PHE A 144 -11.08 -2.02 0.97
CA PHE A 144 -10.35 -3.15 1.56
C PHE A 144 -10.07 -4.28 0.56
N ARG A 145 -9.05 -5.09 0.86
CA ARG A 145 -8.72 -6.33 0.14
C ARG A 145 -8.16 -7.38 1.10
N TRP A 146 -8.43 -8.65 0.79
CA TRP A 146 -7.80 -9.78 1.48
C TRP A 146 -6.30 -9.83 1.20
N ALA A 147 -5.50 -10.08 2.23
CA ALA A 147 -4.03 -10.10 2.14
C ALA A 147 -3.42 -11.51 2.17
N ARG A 148 -4.26 -12.55 2.16
CA ARG A 148 -3.90 -13.98 2.15
C ARG A 148 -4.41 -14.67 0.89
N LEU A 149 -3.67 -15.69 0.45
CA LEU A 149 -4.11 -16.60 -0.60
C LEU A 149 -5.31 -17.44 -0.13
N GLY A 150 -6.40 -17.46 -0.91
CA GLY A 150 -7.55 -18.32 -0.65
C GLY A 150 -7.34 -19.77 -1.06
N TYR A 151 -8.26 -20.64 -0.68
CA TYR A 151 -8.25 -22.08 -0.94
C TYR A 151 -6.95 -22.77 -0.48
N ARG A 152 -6.39 -22.31 0.65
CA ARG A 152 -5.30 -23.03 1.32
C ARG A 152 -5.88 -24.12 2.21
N ARG A 153 -5.15 -25.23 2.31
CA ARG A 153 -5.41 -26.28 3.29
C ARG A 153 -4.91 -25.82 4.66
N GLU A 154 -5.78 -25.89 5.66
CA GLU A 154 -5.48 -25.58 7.05
C GLU A 154 -5.83 -26.78 7.93
N THR A 155 -4.91 -27.22 8.80
CA THR A 155 -5.11 -28.39 9.69
C THR A 155 -5.37 -27.99 11.14
N GLY A 156 -5.38 -26.70 11.46
CA GLY A 156 -5.54 -26.18 12.82
C GLY A 156 -6.00 -24.74 12.81
N ALA A 157 -5.61 -23.98 13.83
CA ALA A 157 -5.84 -22.55 13.86
C ALA A 157 -5.15 -21.85 12.68
N PHE A 158 -5.82 -20.87 12.09
CA PHE A 158 -5.34 -20.16 10.91
C PHE A 158 -5.62 -18.67 11.03
N ASP A 159 -4.87 -17.86 10.29
CA ASP A 159 -5.10 -16.42 10.28
C ASP A 159 -5.97 -15.99 9.12
N VAL A 160 -6.77 -14.96 9.37
CA VAL A 160 -7.41 -14.15 8.34
C VAL A 160 -6.81 -12.75 8.39
N GLU A 161 -6.50 -12.17 7.22
CA GLU A 161 -5.79 -10.89 7.11
C GLU A 161 -6.42 -10.00 6.05
N LEU A 162 -6.65 -8.75 6.41
CA LEU A 162 -7.29 -7.74 5.55
C LEU A 162 -6.53 -6.41 5.64
N VAL A 163 -6.24 -5.81 4.48
CA VAL A 163 -5.86 -4.39 4.43
C VAL A 163 -7.12 -3.55 4.26
N ALA A 164 -7.22 -2.45 5.00
CA ALA A 164 -8.38 -1.57 4.97
C ALA A 164 -7.94 -0.10 5.02
N PHE A 165 -8.68 0.76 4.34
CA PHE A 165 -8.43 2.19 4.20
C PHE A 165 -9.74 2.98 4.30
N SER A 166 -9.65 4.21 4.79
CA SER A 166 -10.76 5.13 4.96
C SER A 166 -10.38 6.54 4.52
N HIS A 167 -11.37 7.30 4.06
CA HIS A 167 -11.23 8.75 3.81
C HIS A 167 -11.02 9.55 5.10
N HIS A 168 -11.40 8.98 6.24
CA HIS A 168 -11.35 9.62 7.54
C HIS A 168 -10.64 8.70 8.55
N PRO A 169 -9.32 8.47 8.41
CA PRO A 169 -8.56 7.79 9.45
C PRO A 169 -8.52 8.64 10.73
N GLN A 170 -8.46 8.01 11.90
CA GLN A 170 -8.21 8.70 13.17
C GLN A 170 -6.82 8.35 13.68
N GLY A 171 -6.00 9.37 13.90
CA GLY A 171 -4.56 9.19 14.12
C GLY A 171 -3.97 8.35 12.99
N VAL A 172 -3.24 7.29 13.32
CA VAL A 172 -2.65 6.37 12.34
C VAL A 172 -3.42 5.06 12.15
N ALA A 173 -4.69 5.04 12.58
CA ALA A 173 -5.59 3.91 12.42
C ALA A 173 -6.55 4.13 11.23
N PRO A 174 -6.45 3.34 10.14
CA PRO A 174 -7.31 3.51 8.96
C PRO A 174 -8.80 3.36 9.27
N VAL A 175 -9.19 2.37 10.06
CA VAL A 175 -10.59 2.11 10.46
C VAL A 175 -10.70 1.81 11.96
N ALA A 176 -11.90 1.93 12.52
CA ALA A 176 -12.17 1.64 13.93
C ALA A 176 -11.98 0.15 14.27
N GLY A 177 -12.28 -0.72 13.31
CA GLY A 177 -11.96 -2.14 13.44
C GLY A 177 -12.57 -2.99 12.34
N VAL A 178 -12.24 -4.26 12.37
CA VAL A 178 -12.72 -5.29 11.45
C VAL A 178 -13.24 -6.48 12.27
N LYS A 179 -14.46 -6.91 11.99
CA LYS A 179 -14.99 -8.19 12.48
C LYS A 179 -14.82 -9.23 11.39
N PHE A 180 -14.22 -10.35 11.74
CA PHE A 180 -14.13 -11.53 10.90
C PHE A 180 -15.16 -12.54 11.34
N THR A 181 -15.85 -13.16 10.38
CA THR A 181 -16.84 -14.21 10.63
C THR A 181 -16.48 -15.42 9.79
N VAL A 182 -16.29 -16.59 10.41
CA VAL A 182 -15.99 -17.85 9.72
C VAL A 182 -17.14 -18.81 9.91
N THR A 183 -17.59 -19.46 8.83
CA THR A 183 -18.68 -20.43 8.88
C THR A 183 -18.47 -21.61 7.95
N ASP A 184 -18.98 -22.77 8.36
CA ASP A 184 -19.13 -23.98 7.55
C ASP A 184 -20.57 -24.13 6.98
N GLY A 185 -21.43 -23.12 7.20
CA GLY A 185 -22.85 -23.13 6.84
C GLY A 185 -23.80 -23.54 7.97
N THR A 186 -23.27 -24.10 9.05
CA THR A 186 -24.05 -24.55 10.22
C THR A 186 -23.58 -23.87 11.51
N THR A 187 -22.27 -23.76 11.69
CA THR A 187 -21.62 -23.14 12.84
C THR A 187 -20.93 -21.85 12.39
N VAL A 188 -20.91 -20.86 13.28
CA VAL A 188 -20.32 -19.55 13.03
C VAL A 188 -19.35 -19.21 14.16
N LYS A 189 -18.18 -18.68 13.79
CA LYS A 189 -17.19 -18.13 14.70
C LYS A 189 -16.91 -16.69 14.33
N THR A 190 -16.72 -15.83 15.31
CA THR A 190 -16.40 -14.41 15.10
C THR A 190 -15.19 -13.99 15.89
N ALA A 191 -14.35 -13.13 15.31
CA ALA A 191 -13.22 -12.51 15.99
C ALA A 191 -13.06 -11.06 15.53
N TRP A 192 -12.47 -10.22 16.38
CA TRP A 192 -12.32 -8.79 16.15
C TRP A 192 -10.85 -8.38 16.08
N ALA A 193 -10.53 -7.47 15.15
CA ALA A 193 -9.29 -6.72 15.14
C ALA A 193 -9.60 -5.22 15.21
N THR A 194 -9.26 -4.57 16.32
CA THR A 194 -9.47 -3.12 16.53
C THR A 194 -8.20 -2.30 16.32
N ALA A 195 -7.09 -2.93 15.94
CA ALA A 195 -5.82 -2.28 15.68
C ALA A 195 -5.05 -3.00 14.56
N LEU A 196 -4.13 -2.28 13.92
CA LEU A 196 -3.20 -2.85 12.95
C LEU A 196 -2.19 -3.78 13.64
N SER A 197 -1.84 -4.85 12.95
CA SER A 197 -0.81 -5.82 13.35
C SER A 197 0.15 -6.09 12.19
N THR A 198 1.32 -6.66 12.48
CA THR A 198 2.30 -7.03 11.44
C THR A 198 2.05 -8.48 11.04
N SER A 199 1.81 -8.72 9.76
CA SER A 199 1.86 -10.05 9.17
C SER A 199 3.24 -10.27 8.53
N THR A 200 3.84 -11.41 8.83
CA THR A 200 5.08 -11.91 8.22
C THR A 200 4.85 -13.14 7.35
N ALA A 201 3.59 -13.48 7.06
CA ALA A 201 3.18 -14.72 6.39
C ALA A 201 3.88 -14.96 5.05
N TYR A 202 4.33 -13.89 4.39
CA TYR A 202 5.01 -13.95 3.10
C TYR A 202 6.37 -13.24 3.12
N GLY A 203 7.06 -13.23 4.26
CA GLY A 203 8.42 -12.68 4.38
C GLY A 203 8.51 -11.15 4.27
N ASP A 204 7.36 -10.48 4.33
CA ASP A 204 7.24 -9.03 4.45
C ASP A 204 6.86 -8.62 5.88
N ALA A 205 6.66 -7.32 6.10
CA ALA A 205 6.16 -6.77 7.37
C ALA A 205 4.84 -6.02 7.14
N LEU A 206 3.90 -6.65 6.44
CA LEU A 206 2.65 -6.01 6.04
C LEU A 206 1.82 -5.60 7.27
N ARG A 207 1.48 -4.32 7.36
CA ARG A 207 0.54 -3.80 8.36
C ARG A 207 -0.89 -4.05 7.90
N CYS A 208 -1.65 -4.82 8.67
CA CYS A 208 -3.00 -5.23 8.32
C CYS A 208 -3.86 -5.55 9.57
N TYR A 209 -5.16 -5.65 9.40
CA TYR A 209 -6.06 -6.21 10.40
C TYR A 209 -6.01 -7.73 10.31
N ARG A 210 -5.63 -8.38 11.40
CA ARG A 210 -5.42 -9.83 11.48
C ARG A 210 -6.03 -10.37 12.75
N VAL A 211 -6.64 -11.54 12.65
CA VAL A 211 -7.02 -12.39 13.79
C VAL A 211 -6.65 -13.83 13.49
N THR A 212 -6.36 -14.59 14.53
CA THR A 212 -6.23 -16.05 14.45
C THR A 212 -7.58 -16.66 14.82
N ILE A 213 -8.10 -17.50 13.93
CA ILE A 213 -9.34 -18.26 14.13
C ILE A 213 -8.95 -19.66 14.57
N ASP A 214 -9.45 -20.07 15.73
CA ASP A 214 -9.39 -21.47 16.15
C ASP A 214 -10.71 -22.19 15.79
N PRO A 215 -10.70 -23.04 14.75
CA PRO A 215 -11.89 -23.76 14.32
C PRO A 215 -12.34 -24.86 15.32
N ALA A 216 -11.52 -25.25 16.29
CA ALA A 216 -11.81 -26.39 17.19
C ALA A 216 -12.48 -26.00 18.53
N THR A 217 -12.49 -24.73 18.91
CA THR A 217 -12.96 -24.28 20.25
C THR A 217 -14.48 -24.22 20.41
N ALA A 218 -15.01 -24.59 21.59
CA ALA A 218 -16.43 -24.54 22.03
C ALA A 218 -17.45 -25.29 21.15
N THR A 219 -17.64 -24.87 19.91
CA THR A 219 -18.42 -25.56 18.87
C THR A 219 -17.52 -25.62 17.64
N ALA A 220 -17.04 -26.83 17.32
CA ALA A 220 -16.08 -27.02 16.24
C ALA A 220 -16.73 -26.76 14.88
N LEU A 221 -15.99 -26.12 13.98
CA LEU A 221 -16.35 -26.06 12.57
C LEU A 221 -16.11 -27.44 11.92
N THR A 222 -16.96 -27.80 10.98
CA THR A 222 -16.88 -29.06 10.23
C THR A 222 -15.72 -29.00 9.23
N ALA A 223 -15.05 -30.15 9.01
CA ALA A 223 -14.03 -30.27 7.98
C ALA A 223 -14.62 -30.00 6.57
N GLY A 224 -13.93 -29.20 5.77
CA GLY A 224 -14.33 -28.78 4.43
C GLY A 224 -14.04 -27.32 4.14
N LEU A 225 -14.68 -26.79 3.11
CA LEU A 225 -14.55 -25.37 2.79
C LEU A 225 -15.21 -24.51 3.86
N LEU A 226 -14.45 -23.57 4.41
CA LEU A 226 -14.94 -22.54 5.30
C LEU A 226 -15.04 -21.22 4.54
N ARG A 227 -16.14 -20.50 4.76
CA ARG A 227 -16.35 -19.13 4.27
C ARG A 227 -15.90 -18.16 5.35
N CYS A 228 -15.04 -17.22 4.98
CA CYS A 228 -14.55 -16.16 5.86
C CYS A 228 -15.06 -14.81 5.33
N ASP A 229 -15.89 -14.16 6.12
CA ASP A 229 -16.44 -12.83 5.87
C ASP A 229 -15.74 -11.77 6.73
N ALA A 230 -15.78 -10.53 6.26
CA ALA A 230 -15.31 -9.36 6.98
C ALA A 230 -16.35 -8.25 6.98
N GLU A 231 -16.55 -7.62 8.14
CA GLU A 231 -17.28 -6.36 8.32
C GLU A 231 -16.27 -5.28 8.75
N VAL A 232 -16.10 -4.26 7.91
CA VAL A 232 -15.12 -3.18 8.10
C VAL A 232 -15.83 -1.93 8.58
N TYR A 233 -15.49 -1.46 9.78
CA TYR A 233 -16.17 -0.35 10.45
C TYR A 233 -15.29 0.92 10.40
N PRO A 234 -15.62 1.93 9.57
CA PRO A 234 -14.85 3.16 9.53
C PRO A 234 -15.06 4.01 10.79
N TRP A 235 -14.16 4.96 11.05
CA TRP A 235 -14.39 5.95 12.10
C TRP A 235 -15.59 6.86 11.79
N LEU A 236 -15.75 7.25 10.52
CA LEU A 236 -16.87 8.03 10.00
C LEU A 236 -17.48 7.31 8.80
N GLY A 237 -18.81 7.17 8.77
CA GLY A 237 -19.52 6.54 7.65
C GLY A 237 -20.12 5.20 8.01
N ALA A 238 -20.61 4.49 6.97
CA ALA A 238 -21.26 3.20 7.12
C ALA A 238 -20.24 2.04 7.09
N MET A 239 -20.55 0.97 7.83
CA MET A 239 -19.83 -0.29 7.74
C MET A 239 -19.95 -0.88 6.34
N ARG A 240 -18.90 -1.55 5.87
CA ARG A 240 -18.90 -2.31 4.61
C ARG A 240 -18.58 -3.78 4.85
N SER A 241 -19.40 -4.67 4.32
CA SER A 241 -19.28 -6.12 4.49
C SER A 241 -18.89 -6.84 3.19
N THR A 242 -18.22 -7.99 3.32
CA THR A 242 -18.06 -8.98 2.25
C THR A 242 -19.33 -9.79 2.01
N ASP A 243 -20.33 -9.75 2.89
CA ASP A 243 -21.64 -10.36 2.64
C ASP A 243 -22.75 -9.33 2.90
N PRO A 244 -22.85 -8.28 2.06
CA PRO A 244 -23.76 -7.16 2.33
C PRO A 244 -25.23 -7.58 2.35
N ALA A 245 -25.59 -8.67 1.67
CA ALA A 245 -26.95 -9.22 1.68
C ALA A 245 -27.15 -10.28 2.77
N GLY A 246 -26.09 -10.82 3.38
CA GLY A 246 -26.17 -11.92 4.33
C GLY A 246 -26.67 -13.24 3.72
N THR A 247 -26.64 -13.39 2.40
CA THR A 247 -27.34 -14.47 1.66
C THR A 247 -26.40 -15.46 0.97
N ARG A 248 -25.08 -15.35 1.13
CA ARG A 248 -24.17 -16.16 0.31
C ARG A 248 -24.18 -17.63 0.69
N SER A 249 -24.51 -18.49 -0.27
CA SER A 249 -24.54 -19.95 -0.03
C SER A 249 -23.14 -20.56 0.05
N MET A 250 -22.98 -21.57 0.93
CA MET A 250 -21.79 -22.44 0.98
C MET A 250 -21.65 -23.31 -0.29
N THR A 251 -22.76 -23.65 -0.94
CA THR A 251 -22.80 -24.59 -2.08
C THR A 251 -22.00 -24.09 -3.29
N GLY A 252 -21.88 -22.76 -3.46
CA GLY A 252 -21.19 -22.14 -4.58
C GLY A 252 -19.68 -21.97 -4.42
N LEU A 253 -19.11 -22.21 -3.22
CA LEU A 253 -17.70 -21.90 -2.93
C LEU A 253 -16.73 -22.72 -3.78
N ALA A 254 -16.99 -24.03 -3.94
CA ALA A 254 -16.11 -24.90 -4.70
C ALA A 254 -16.02 -24.54 -6.19
N THR A 255 -16.96 -23.77 -6.73
CA THR A 255 -16.95 -23.28 -8.13
C THR A 255 -16.62 -21.79 -8.25
N ALA A 256 -16.55 -21.06 -7.12
CA ALA A 256 -16.28 -19.64 -7.12
C ALA A 256 -14.78 -19.35 -7.39
N GLY A 257 -14.52 -18.42 -8.31
CA GLY A 257 -13.17 -17.90 -8.54
C GLY A 257 -12.73 -16.89 -7.49
N TYR A 258 -11.49 -16.41 -7.60
CA TYR A 258 -11.08 -15.20 -6.88
C TYR A 258 -11.91 -14.05 -7.43
N GLY A 259 -12.73 -13.42 -6.58
CA GLY A 259 -13.63 -12.38 -7.04
C GLY A 259 -12.92 -11.11 -7.43
N ASP A 260 -13.46 -10.45 -8.45
CA ASP A 260 -13.10 -9.10 -8.83
C ASP A 260 -13.53 -8.05 -7.80
N SER A 261 -14.71 -8.25 -7.21
CA SER A 261 -15.23 -7.39 -6.13
C SER A 261 -14.48 -7.60 -4.81
N ALA A 262 -14.14 -6.49 -4.15
CA ALA A 262 -13.58 -6.50 -2.80
C ALA A 262 -14.52 -7.20 -1.80
N GLN A 263 -15.82 -7.19 -2.09
CA GLN A 263 -16.83 -7.80 -1.26
C GLN A 263 -16.90 -9.32 -1.44
N ARG A 264 -15.94 -10.04 -2.03
CA ARG A 264 -15.98 -11.52 -2.03
C ARG A 264 -15.42 -12.09 -0.71
N PRO A 265 -15.97 -13.22 -0.22
CA PRO A 265 -15.47 -13.81 1.01
C PRO A 265 -14.11 -14.44 0.73
N HIS A 266 -13.30 -14.56 1.77
CA HIS A 266 -12.14 -15.44 1.72
C HIS A 266 -12.60 -16.89 1.96
N VAL A 267 -11.84 -17.86 1.42
CA VAL A 267 -12.18 -19.27 1.52
C VAL A 267 -10.94 -20.05 1.93
N VAL A 268 -11.08 -20.98 2.86
CA VAL A 268 -10.02 -21.92 3.27
C VAL A 268 -10.58 -23.34 3.26
N GLY A 269 -9.74 -24.34 3.01
CA GLY A 269 -10.11 -25.75 3.20
C GLY A 269 -9.60 -26.24 4.54
N TYR A 270 -10.51 -26.48 5.47
CA TYR A 270 -10.21 -26.97 6.81
C TYR A 270 -10.22 -28.50 6.85
N ASP A 271 -9.12 -29.10 7.29
CA ASP A 271 -8.95 -30.55 7.35
C ASP A 271 -8.12 -30.95 8.57
N PRO A 272 -8.72 -30.92 9.78
CA PRO A 272 -7.99 -31.10 11.03
C PRO A 272 -7.42 -32.51 11.21
N ALA A 273 -8.11 -33.53 10.70
CA ALA A 273 -7.66 -34.91 10.77
C ALA A 273 -6.70 -35.30 9.64
N GLY A 274 -6.56 -34.44 8.62
CA GLY A 274 -5.77 -34.72 7.44
C GLY A 274 -6.38 -35.76 6.49
N THR A 275 -7.59 -36.24 6.79
CA THR A 275 -8.26 -37.36 6.10
C THR A 275 -9.13 -36.90 4.93
N ARG A 276 -9.63 -35.65 4.95
CA ARG A 276 -10.49 -35.14 3.88
C ARG A 276 -9.70 -34.87 2.60
N TYR A 277 -8.51 -34.29 2.75
CA TYR A 277 -7.58 -34.02 1.65
C TYR A 277 -6.32 -34.88 1.85
N ALA A 278 -6.47 -36.20 1.80
CA ALA A 278 -5.38 -37.13 2.09
C ALA A 278 -4.08 -36.75 1.34
N GLY A 279 -2.94 -36.89 2.02
CA GLY A 279 -1.63 -36.59 1.42
C GLY A 279 -1.41 -37.43 0.18
N GLN A 280 -1.41 -36.80 -0.99
CA GLN A 280 -1.18 -37.46 -2.29
C GLN A 280 0.04 -36.81 -2.94
N TYR A 281 1.10 -37.59 -3.08
CA TYR A 281 2.39 -37.12 -3.56
C TYR A 281 2.82 -37.89 -4.80
N LEU A 282 3.28 -37.17 -5.80
CA LEU A 282 4.02 -37.71 -6.94
C LEU A 282 5.32 -36.95 -7.11
N PHE A 283 6.37 -37.67 -7.50
CA PHE A 283 7.68 -37.11 -7.77
C PHE A 283 7.97 -37.24 -9.27
N VAL A 284 7.95 -36.13 -9.98
CA VAL A 284 8.16 -36.02 -11.42
C VAL A 284 9.65 -36.00 -11.70
N ASP A 285 10.07 -36.89 -12.59
CA ASP A 285 11.45 -37.05 -13.03
C ASP A 285 11.44 -37.24 -14.55
N PRO A 286 12.14 -36.43 -15.36
CA PRO A 286 12.08 -36.54 -16.82
C PRO A 286 12.51 -37.91 -17.36
N ALA A 287 13.28 -38.69 -16.59
CA ALA A 287 13.66 -40.07 -16.91
C ALA A 287 12.61 -41.12 -16.51
N GLY A 288 11.46 -40.69 -15.97
CA GLY A 288 10.37 -41.54 -15.51
C GLY A 288 9.48 -42.08 -16.64
N THR A 289 8.33 -42.63 -16.27
CA THR A 289 7.35 -43.21 -17.19
C THR A 289 6.41 -42.17 -17.79
N THR A 290 6.14 -42.27 -19.09
CA THR A 290 5.07 -41.52 -19.76
C THR A 290 3.71 -42.20 -19.64
N THR A 291 3.65 -43.42 -19.10
CA THR A 291 2.42 -44.20 -18.95
C THR A 291 1.78 -43.94 -17.58
N ALA A 292 0.66 -43.24 -17.55
CA ALA A 292 0.02 -42.79 -16.31
C ALA A 292 -0.41 -43.93 -15.36
N SER A 293 -0.76 -45.11 -15.87
CA SER A 293 -1.10 -46.28 -15.03
C SER A 293 0.10 -46.95 -14.36
N LEU A 294 1.33 -46.63 -14.79
CA LEU A 294 2.57 -47.10 -14.16
C LEU A 294 3.09 -46.11 -13.10
N ALA A 295 2.66 -44.86 -13.15
CA ALA A 295 3.01 -43.85 -12.17
C ALA A 295 2.24 -44.07 -10.86
N MET A 296 2.93 -44.09 -9.72
CA MET A 296 2.33 -44.40 -8.42
C MET A 296 2.13 -43.13 -7.57
N VAL A 297 0.94 -42.99 -6.97
CA VAL A 297 0.63 -41.96 -5.97
C VAL A 297 1.03 -42.47 -4.58
N GLN A 298 1.71 -41.64 -3.79
CA GLN A 298 2.22 -42.02 -2.48
C GLN A 298 1.66 -41.14 -1.36
N PRO A 299 1.60 -41.65 -0.10
CA PRO A 299 1.07 -40.90 1.04
C PRO A 299 2.02 -39.80 1.53
N SER A 300 3.28 -39.83 1.13
CA SER A 300 4.30 -38.86 1.55
C SER A 300 5.29 -38.55 0.43
N HIS A 301 5.95 -37.39 0.54
CA HIS A 301 7.04 -37.00 -0.36
C HIS A 301 8.19 -37.99 -0.38
N ALA A 302 8.68 -38.39 0.79
CA ALA A 302 9.82 -39.30 0.89
C ALA A 302 9.52 -40.63 0.19
N ALA A 303 8.28 -41.15 0.33
CA ALA A 303 7.85 -42.35 -0.38
C ALA A 303 7.75 -42.13 -1.89
N ALA A 304 7.19 -41.00 -2.35
CA ALA A 304 7.12 -40.64 -3.77
C ALA A 304 8.52 -40.56 -4.40
N LYS A 305 9.47 -39.92 -3.70
CA LYS A 305 10.85 -39.75 -4.12
C LYS A 305 11.66 -41.05 -4.07
N ALA A 306 11.31 -42.01 -3.21
CA ALA A 306 11.98 -43.31 -3.12
C ALA A 306 11.56 -44.31 -4.20
N LEU A 307 10.48 -44.05 -4.94
CA LEU A 307 10.02 -44.94 -6.02
C LEU A 307 11.10 -45.16 -7.08
N ALA A 308 11.11 -46.34 -7.71
CA ALA A 308 11.94 -46.59 -8.88
C ALA A 308 11.54 -45.65 -10.03
N LEU A 309 12.51 -45.29 -10.90
CA LEU A 309 12.28 -44.35 -12.02
C LEU A 309 11.08 -44.75 -12.88
N GLY A 310 10.91 -46.05 -13.20
CA GLY A 310 9.78 -46.54 -13.98
C GLY A 310 8.39 -46.35 -13.34
N SER A 311 8.33 -46.04 -12.04
CA SER A 311 7.11 -45.76 -11.29
C SER A 311 6.91 -44.26 -11.02
N ARG A 312 7.83 -43.40 -11.45
CA ARG A 312 7.73 -41.94 -11.35
C ARG A 312 7.19 -41.36 -12.65
N PRO A 313 6.22 -40.42 -12.63
CA PRO A 313 5.76 -39.78 -13.85
C PRO A 313 6.88 -38.96 -14.52
N ALA A 314 6.97 -39.04 -15.85
CA ALA A 314 7.94 -38.29 -16.66
C ALA A 314 7.64 -36.78 -16.72
N ASN A 315 6.38 -36.39 -16.53
CA ASN A 315 5.90 -35.02 -16.69
C ASN A 315 4.60 -34.77 -15.91
N ILE A 316 4.17 -33.50 -15.88
CA ILE A 316 3.02 -33.06 -15.08
C ILE A 316 1.70 -33.63 -15.59
N THR A 317 1.46 -33.69 -16.90
CA THR A 317 0.21 -34.25 -17.46
C THR A 317 0.07 -35.74 -17.16
N THR A 318 1.16 -36.51 -17.18
CA THR A 318 1.19 -37.89 -16.69
C THR A 318 0.88 -37.96 -15.20
N ALA A 319 1.43 -37.06 -14.38
CA ALA A 319 1.16 -37.02 -12.95
C ALA A 319 -0.31 -36.70 -12.64
N ILE A 320 -0.91 -35.73 -13.33
CA ILE A 320 -2.33 -35.36 -13.21
C ILE A 320 -3.22 -36.55 -13.59
N GLN A 321 -2.90 -37.24 -14.69
CA GLN A 321 -3.66 -38.41 -15.11
C GLN A 321 -3.52 -39.58 -14.12
N ALA A 322 -2.33 -39.80 -13.56
CA ALA A 322 -2.09 -40.84 -12.55
C ALA A 322 -2.90 -40.57 -11.28
N LEU A 323 -2.95 -39.31 -10.82
CA LEU A 323 -3.82 -38.88 -9.73
C LEU A 323 -5.30 -39.18 -10.03
N TYR A 324 -5.78 -38.83 -11.22
CA TYR A 324 -7.15 -39.15 -11.62
C TYR A 324 -7.41 -40.66 -11.55
N LEU A 325 -6.53 -41.49 -12.10
CA LEU A 325 -6.69 -42.95 -12.12
C LEU A 325 -6.68 -43.57 -10.72
N ALA A 326 -5.81 -43.10 -9.83
CA ALA A 326 -5.73 -43.56 -8.44
C ALA A 326 -7.00 -43.23 -7.65
N ASN A 327 -7.64 -42.11 -7.99
CA ASN A 327 -8.63 -41.52 -7.11
C ASN A 327 -10.07 -41.53 -7.68
N ARG A 328 -10.28 -42.02 -8.91
CA ARG A 328 -11.60 -42.10 -9.58
C ARG A 328 -12.68 -42.91 -8.86
N THR A 329 -12.31 -43.69 -7.84
CA THR A 329 -13.22 -44.49 -7.02
C THR A 329 -13.50 -43.86 -5.65
N LEU A 330 -12.82 -42.77 -5.30
CA LEU A 330 -12.98 -42.09 -4.02
C LEU A 330 -14.22 -41.17 -4.03
N THR A 331 -14.88 -41.05 -2.90
CA THR A 331 -15.98 -40.09 -2.72
C THR A 331 -15.43 -38.66 -2.73
N ALA A 332 -16.10 -37.76 -3.45
CA ALA A 332 -15.70 -36.36 -3.47
C ALA A 332 -15.91 -35.72 -2.09
N ALA A 333 -14.96 -34.91 -1.65
CA ALA A 333 -15.00 -34.25 -0.35
C ALA A 333 -16.28 -33.42 -0.13
N ASN A 334 -16.82 -32.81 -1.19
CA ASN A 334 -18.03 -32.00 -1.16
C ASN A 334 -19.36 -32.78 -1.31
N GLY A 335 -19.32 -34.13 -1.24
CA GLY A 335 -20.52 -34.97 -1.40
C GLY A 335 -21.04 -35.11 -2.83
N GLY A 336 -20.30 -34.63 -3.85
CA GLY A 336 -20.60 -34.86 -5.27
C GLY A 336 -20.32 -36.30 -5.72
N ALA A 337 -20.75 -36.65 -6.94
CA ALA A 337 -20.50 -37.98 -7.52
C ALA A 337 -18.99 -38.32 -7.58
N SER A 338 -18.64 -39.58 -7.26
CA SER A 338 -17.27 -40.10 -7.07
C SER A 338 -16.32 -39.91 -8.26
N ALA A 339 -16.84 -39.67 -9.47
CA ALA A 339 -16.04 -39.55 -10.69
C ALA A 339 -15.38 -38.18 -10.91
N LEU A 340 -15.61 -37.16 -10.06
CA LEU A 340 -15.34 -35.76 -10.44
C LEU A 340 -14.13 -35.06 -9.77
N ARG A 341 -13.69 -35.39 -8.55
CA ARG A 341 -12.74 -34.53 -7.79
C ARG A 341 -11.95 -35.27 -6.72
N ALA A 342 -10.80 -35.84 -7.06
CA ALA A 342 -10.04 -36.57 -6.06
C ALA A 342 -8.54 -36.24 -6.04
N THR A 343 -8.21 -35.01 -6.45
CA THR A 343 -6.85 -34.46 -6.42
C THR A 343 -6.76 -33.21 -5.53
N ASP A 344 -7.75 -32.99 -4.65
CA ASP A 344 -7.81 -31.81 -3.79
C ASP A 344 -6.59 -31.75 -2.88
N GLY A 345 -5.76 -30.72 -3.06
CA GLY A 345 -4.53 -30.55 -2.29
C GLY A 345 -3.41 -31.54 -2.63
N ALA A 346 -3.53 -32.30 -3.72
CA ALA A 346 -2.47 -33.20 -4.19
C ALA A 346 -1.19 -32.41 -4.54
N MET A 347 -0.03 -33.02 -4.28
CA MET A 347 1.28 -32.43 -4.51
C MET A 347 2.03 -33.17 -5.62
N ILE A 348 2.34 -32.46 -6.69
CA ILE A 348 3.21 -32.88 -7.78
C ILE A 348 4.55 -32.18 -7.58
N ARG A 349 5.60 -32.93 -7.23
CA ARG A 349 6.93 -32.37 -6.95
C ARG A 349 7.86 -32.62 -8.12
N LEU A 350 8.59 -31.61 -8.54
CA LEU A 350 9.55 -31.68 -9.64
C LEU A 350 10.93 -31.96 -9.08
N ALA A 351 11.61 -32.99 -9.58
CA ALA A 351 13.03 -33.18 -9.32
C ALA A 351 13.84 -31.96 -9.80
N ALA A 352 15.08 -31.81 -9.33
CA ALA A 352 16.00 -30.84 -9.92
C ALA A 352 16.19 -31.14 -11.43
N GLY A 353 16.19 -30.09 -12.26
CA GLY A 353 16.29 -30.19 -13.71
C GLY A 353 15.19 -29.43 -14.45
N THR A 354 15.17 -29.62 -15.78
CA THR A 354 14.16 -29.01 -16.66
C THR A 354 13.08 -30.02 -16.99
N HIS A 355 11.84 -29.62 -16.72
CA HIS A 355 10.62 -30.37 -16.96
C HIS A 355 9.77 -29.68 -18.01
N VAL A 356 8.91 -30.45 -18.66
CA VAL A 356 7.85 -29.94 -19.52
C VAL A 356 6.50 -30.44 -19.03
N PRO A 357 5.39 -29.73 -19.30
CA PRO A 357 4.05 -30.20 -18.98
C PRO A 357 3.72 -31.60 -19.55
N GLY A 358 4.22 -31.95 -20.75
CA GLY A 358 3.97 -33.23 -21.42
C GLY A 358 2.75 -33.21 -22.34
N SER A 359 2.46 -34.34 -22.98
CA SER A 359 1.37 -34.52 -23.95
C SER A 359 0.34 -35.59 -23.55
N THR A 360 0.45 -36.14 -22.34
CA THR A 360 -0.45 -37.19 -21.85
C THR A 360 -1.88 -36.66 -21.78
N THR A 361 -2.82 -37.37 -22.41
CA THR A 361 -4.23 -36.96 -22.41
C THR A 361 -4.82 -37.13 -21.01
N VAL A 362 -5.23 -36.01 -20.40
CA VAL A 362 -5.98 -36.03 -19.14
C VAL A 362 -7.44 -36.39 -19.44
N SER A 363 -7.90 -37.51 -18.91
CA SER A 363 -9.18 -38.12 -19.27
C SER A 363 -10.40 -37.34 -18.79
N PHE A 364 -10.29 -36.56 -17.71
CA PHE A 364 -11.45 -35.87 -17.13
C PHE A 364 -11.09 -34.48 -16.59
N GLY A 365 -12.10 -33.61 -16.50
CA GLY A 365 -11.99 -32.27 -15.92
C GLY A 365 -12.07 -32.26 -14.40
N LEU A 366 -10.98 -31.89 -13.72
CA LEU A 366 -10.97 -31.54 -12.30
C LEU A 366 -11.59 -30.14 -12.12
N THR A 367 -12.81 -29.95 -12.63
CA THR A 367 -13.38 -28.61 -12.89
C THR A 367 -13.90 -27.89 -11.67
N SER A 368 -13.66 -28.46 -10.49
CA SER A 368 -14.49 -28.19 -9.33
C SER A 368 -13.82 -28.61 -8.00
N SER A 369 -12.50 -28.86 -8.04
CA SER A 369 -11.68 -29.20 -6.87
C SER A 369 -11.89 -28.21 -5.70
N GLU A 370 -12.14 -28.66 -4.46
CA GLU A 370 -12.23 -27.76 -3.31
C GLU A 370 -10.91 -27.01 -3.09
N LEU A 371 -9.79 -27.69 -3.36
CA LEU A 371 -8.43 -27.16 -3.19
C LEU A 371 -7.64 -27.21 -4.51
N PRO A 372 -6.60 -26.36 -4.68
CA PRO A 372 -5.73 -26.44 -5.84
C PRO A 372 -4.86 -27.70 -5.82
N VAL A 373 -4.54 -28.22 -7.00
CA VAL A 373 -3.39 -29.12 -7.16
C VAL A 373 -2.12 -28.27 -7.08
N VAL A 374 -1.15 -28.72 -6.30
CA VAL A 374 0.11 -28.00 -6.08
C VAL A 374 1.22 -28.61 -6.94
N VAL A 375 1.84 -27.81 -7.80
CA VAL A 375 3.09 -28.14 -8.49
C VAL A 375 4.22 -27.44 -7.75
N GLU A 376 5.17 -28.20 -7.22
CA GLU A 376 6.24 -27.67 -6.37
C GLU A 376 7.62 -28.13 -6.87
N GLY A 377 8.65 -27.29 -6.75
CA GLY A 377 10.03 -27.80 -6.81
C GLY A 377 10.34 -28.73 -5.63
N ASP A 378 11.29 -29.64 -5.77
CA ASP A 378 11.67 -30.55 -4.69
C ASP A 378 12.13 -29.76 -3.46
N PRO A 379 11.41 -29.80 -2.31
CA PRO A 379 11.82 -29.03 -1.13
C PRO A 379 13.09 -29.57 -0.46
N ASP A 380 13.59 -30.74 -0.86
CA ASP A 380 14.89 -31.24 -0.41
C ASP A 380 16.05 -30.70 -1.27
N ASP A 381 15.77 -30.03 -2.39
CA ASP A 381 16.79 -29.34 -3.18
C ASP A 381 17.27 -28.08 -2.43
N ALA A 382 18.55 -27.72 -2.58
CA ALA A 382 19.13 -26.58 -1.89
C ALA A 382 18.59 -25.23 -2.40
N ASP A 383 18.21 -25.16 -3.67
CA ASP A 383 17.57 -24.00 -4.29
C ASP A 383 16.56 -24.46 -5.35
N PRO A 384 15.39 -24.95 -4.94
CA PRO A 384 14.41 -25.50 -5.87
C PRO A 384 13.89 -24.44 -6.84
N ARG A 385 13.92 -23.16 -6.44
CA ARG A 385 13.56 -22.05 -7.30
C ARG A 385 14.57 -21.84 -8.43
N ALA A 386 15.86 -22.11 -8.22
CA ALA A 386 16.84 -22.08 -9.30
C ALA A 386 16.88 -23.39 -10.12
N ASN A 387 16.72 -24.54 -9.45
CA ASN A 387 17.06 -25.85 -10.01
C ASN A 387 15.86 -26.63 -10.56
N CYS A 388 14.65 -26.42 -10.03
CA CYS A 388 13.45 -27.09 -10.51
C CYS A 388 12.72 -26.19 -11.52
N ILE A 389 12.91 -26.49 -12.80
CA ILE A 389 12.45 -25.63 -13.90
C ILE A 389 11.29 -26.30 -14.62
N LEU A 390 10.14 -25.62 -14.72
CA LEU A 390 9.05 -26.00 -15.61
C LEU A 390 9.06 -25.08 -16.84
N ARG A 391 9.20 -25.68 -18.01
CA ARG A 391 9.37 -24.98 -19.28
C ARG A 391 8.22 -25.25 -20.23
N THR A 392 7.78 -24.24 -20.96
CA THR A 392 6.79 -24.40 -22.04
C THR A 392 7.34 -25.26 -23.19
N GLN A 393 6.42 -26.00 -23.83
CA GLN A 393 6.70 -26.81 -25.01
C GLN A 393 6.12 -26.15 -26.29
N ALA A 394 6.25 -26.81 -27.44
CA ALA A 394 5.78 -26.26 -28.72
C ALA A 394 4.25 -26.05 -28.78
N SER A 395 3.48 -26.80 -27.97
CA SER A 395 2.01 -26.70 -27.90
C SER A 395 1.53 -26.80 -26.46
N ALA A 396 0.62 -25.90 -26.06
CA ALA A 396 0.09 -25.87 -24.70
C ALA A 396 -0.85 -27.08 -24.47
N PRO A 397 -0.55 -27.99 -23.53
CA PRO A 397 -1.39 -29.16 -23.29
C PRO A 397 -2.61 -28.80 -22.47
N ILE A 398 -3.69 -29.55 -22.64
CA ILE A 398 -4.94 -29.35 -21.89
C ILE A 398 -4.78 -30.00 -20.52
N ALA A 399 -4.60 -29.20 -19.47
CA ALA A 399 -4.47 -29.70 -18.09
C ALA A 399 -5.78 -30.29 -17.55
N ARG A 400 -6.91 -29.72 -17.98
CA ARG A 400 -8.25 -29.94 -17.42
C ARG A 400 -8.31 -29.80 -15.89
N VAL A 401 -7.47 -28.93 -15.29
CA VAL A 401 -7.43 -28.66 -13.84
C VAL A 401 -7.87 -27.23 -13.56
N THR A 402 -9.00 -27.02 -12.88
CA THR A 402 -9.52 -25.66 -12.69
C THR A 402 -8.66 -24.78 -11.80
N ARG A 403 -8.02 -25.34 -10.74
CA ARG A 403 -7.16 -24.60 -9.81
C ARG A 403 -5.75 -25.23 -9.73
N LEU A 404 -4.73 -24.44 -10.05
CA LEU A 404 -3.31 -24.82 -9.91
C LEU A 404 -2.56 -23.84 -9.00
N ASN A 405 -1.70 -24.37 -8.15
CA ASN A 405 -0.76 -23.59 -7.35
C ASN A 405 0.67 -24.00 -7.69
N TYR A 406 1.52 -23.07 -8.09
CA TYR A 406 2.95 -23.32 -8.31
C TYR A 406 3.73 -22.78 -7.13
N ARG A 407 4.67 -23.58 -6.60
CA ARG A 407 5.44 -23.22 -5.42
C ARG A 407 6.93 -23.56 -5.54
N ASN A 408 7.80 -22.68 -5.07
CA ASN A 408 9.24 -22.92 -4.94
C ASN A 408 9.90 -23.48 -6.22
N LEU A 409 9.64 -22.87 -7.38
CA LEU A 409 10.17 -23.34 -8.67
C LEU A 409 10.36 -22.18 -9.65
N ARG A 410 10.97 -22.47 -10.80
CA ARG A 410 11.07 -21.52 -11.92
C ARG A 410 10.20 -21.92 -13.08
N LEU A 411 9.50 -20.94 -13.65
CA LEU A 411 8.71 -21.05 -14.87
C LEU A 411 9.45 -20.38 -16.03
N GLU A 412 9.74 -21.15 -17.09
CA GLU A 412 10.33 -20.63 -18.33
C GLU A 412 9.30 -20.63 -19.46
N ILE A 413 8.90 -19.42 -19.87
CA ILE A 413 7.78 -19.19 -20.80
C ILE A 413 8.31 -18.82 -22.19
N GLY A 414 7.84 -19.52 -23.23
CA GLY A 414 8.16 -19.21 -24.62
C GLY A 414 7.21 -19.87 -25.62
N GLY A 415 6.87 -19.16 -26.70
CA GLY A 415 6.03 -19.61 -27.82
C GLY A 415 4.54 -19.88 -27.51
N THR A 416 4.23 -20.44 -26.34
CA THR A 416 2.87 -20.85 -25.91
C THR A 416 2.71 -20.71 -24.38
N ALA A 417 1.47 -20.82 -23.88
CA ALA A 417 1.17 -20.87 -22.45
C ALA A 417 1.62 -22.21 -21.82
N LEU A 418 1.83 -22.24 -20.49
CA LEU A 418 2.22 -23.48 -19.77
C LEU A 418 1.15 -24.58 -19.90
N PHE A 419 -0.12 -24.17 -19.88
CA PHE A 419 -1.25 -25.03 -20.12
C PHE A 419 -2.23 -24.34 -21.07
N GLY A 420 -2.89 -25.16 -21.89
CA GLY A 420 -3.97 -24.76 -22.77
C GLY A 420 -5.27 -24.52 -21.99
N SER A 421 -6.42 -24.72 -22.64
CA SER A 421 -7.73 -24.52 -22.01
C SER A 421 -7.97 -25.48 -20.83
N GLY A 422 -8.81 -25.06 -19.86
CA GLY A 422 -9.23 -25.89 -18.72
C GLY A 422 -8.62 -25.53 -17.36
N THR A 423 -7.58 -24.68 -17.33
CA THR A 423 -7.12 -24.04 -16.08
C THR A 423 -7.71 -22.65 -15.94
N ALA A 424 -8.50 -22.43 -14.89
CA ALA A 424 -9.21 -21.17 -14.67
C ALA A 424 -8.54 -20.29 -13.60
N TYR A 425 -7.83 -20.88 -12.64
CA TYR A 425 -7.19 -20.15 -11.56
C TYR A 425 -5.78 -20.68 -11.27
N CYS A 426 -4.84 -19.76 -11.17
CA CYS A 426 -3.44 -20.00 -10.88
C CYS A 426 -3.02 -19.21 -9.64
N THR A 427 -2.16 -19.82 -8.84
CA THR A 427 -1.50 -19.16 -7.72
C THR A 427 -0.01 -19.43 -7.79
N LEU A 428 0.79 -18.42 -7.46
CA LEU A 428 2.24 -18.46 -7.50
C LEU A 428 2.78 -18.12 -6.12
N GLU A 429 3.52 -19.03 -5.53
CA GLU A 429 4.10 -18.86 -4.21
C GLU A 429 5.62 -19.08 -4.27
N ASN A 430 6.39 -18.00 -4.11
CA ASN A 430 7.85 -18.04 -4.23
C ASN A 430 8.31 -18.65 -5.58
N VAL A 431 7.72 -18.18 -6.67
CA VAL A 431 8.02 -18.62 -8.04
C VAL A 431 8.81 -17.55 -8.78
N GLU A 432 9.78 -17.97 -9.58
CA GLU A 432 10.41 -17.11 -10.58
C GLU A 432 9.79 -17.35 -11.96
N VAL A 433 9.32 -16.31 -12.62
CA VAL A 433 8.83 -16.39 -14.01
C VAL A 433 9.77 -15.61 -14.92
N ARG A 434 10.27 -16.29 -15.95
CA ARG A 434 11.16 -15.70 -16.95
C ARG A 434 10.89 -16.24 -18.35
N GLY A 435 11.49 -15.60 -19.34
CA GLY A 435 11.44 -16.07 -20.70
C GLY A 435 12.32 -17.29 -20.87
N LYS A 436 11.80 -18.27 -21.61
CA LYS A 436 12.60 -19.37 -22.15
C LYS A 436 13.68 -18.79 -23.06
N ALA A 437 14.87 -19.42 -23.05
CA ALA A 437 15.97 -19.04 -23.93
C ALA A 437 15.50 -18.93 -25.40
N GLY A 438 15.82 -17.81 -26.05
CA GLY A 438 15.38 -17.48 -27.42
C GLY A 438 13.95 -16.95 -27.54
N SER A 439 13.23 -16.76 -26.42
CA SER A 439 11.88 -16.19 -26.34
C SER A 439 11.79 -15.00 -25.39
N GLU A 440 12.93 -14.43 -24.99
CA GLU A 440 13.00 -13.37 -23.99
C GLU A 440 12.28 -12.10 -24.44
N GLY A 441 12.31 -11.77 -25.72
CA GLY A 441 11.53 -10.64 -26.27
C GLY A 441 10.03 -10.90 -26.42
N SER A 442 9.56 -12.14 -26.23
CA SER A 442 8.19 -12.53 -26.56
C SER A 442 7.18 -12.07 -25.52
N ALA A 443 5.98 -11.71 -25.98
CA ALA A 443 4.88 -11.22 -25.16
C ALA A 443 3.83 -12.32 -24.87
N VAL A 444 4.29 -13.53 -24.55
CA VAL A 444 3.39 -14.69 -24.39
C VAL A 444 2.60 -14.59 -23.09
N THR A 445 1.33 -14.94 -23.14
CA THR A 445 0.50 -15.02 -21.93
C THR A 445 0.83 -16.34 -21.22
N ALA A 446 1.41 -16.28 -20.00
CA ALA A 446 1.85 -17.50 -19.28
C ALA A 446 0.68 -18.40 -18.83
N PHE A 447 -0.48 -17.80 -18.56
CA PHE A 447 -1.69 -18.44 -18.02
C PHE A 447 -2.92 -17.93 -18.78
N LEU A 448 -3.79 -18.82 -19.25
CA LEU A 448 -4.96 -18.45 -20.05
C LEU A 448 -6.03 -17.67 -19.27
N GLY A 449 -6.96 -17.08 -20.03
CA GLY A 449 -7.84 -16.00 -19.57
C GLY A 449 -8.99 -16.38 -18.64
N ALA A 450 -9.36 -15.40 -17.82
CA ALA A 450 -10.43 -15.43 -16.81
C ALA A 450 -11.81 -15.80 -17.35
N VAL A 451 -12.65 -16.41 -16.50
CA VAL A 451 -14.11 -16.27 -16.65
C VAL A 451 -14.49 -14.83 -16.30
N ALA A 452 -15.47 -14.25 -17.01
CA ALA A 452 -15.94 -12.90 -16.74
C ALA A 452 -16.27 -12.69 -15.24
N GLY A 453 -15.83 -11.56 -14.69
CA GLY A 453 -16.03 -11.22 -13.28
C GLY A 453 -15.15 -11.98 -12.29
N GLN A 454 -14.00 -12.50 -12.71
CA GLN A 454 -13.08 -13.24 -11.85
C GLN A 454 -11.62 -12.84 -12.10
N LEU A 455 -10.79 -13.01 -11.07
CA LEU A 455 -9.36 -12.76 -11.09
C LEU A 455 -8.67 -14.13 -11.15
N PRO A 456 -8.08 -14.57 -12.27
CA PRO A 456 -7.51 -15.90 -12.39
C PRO A 456 -6.16 -16.06 -11.68
N LEU A 457 -5.45 -14.98 -11.34
CA LEU A 457 -4.07 -15.08 -10.85
C LEU A 457 -3.86 -14.41 -9.50
N ASN A 458 -3.16 -15.08 -8.59
CA ASN A 458 -2.56 -14.49 -7.40
C ASN A 458 -1.07 -14.84 -7.34
N ALA A 459 -0.24 -13.94 -6.82
CA ALA A 459 1.18 -14.22 -6.59
C ALA A 459 1.65 -13.64 -5.25
N VAL A 460 2.48 -14.41 -4.55
CA VAL A 460 3.15 -14.00 -3.31
C VAL A 460 4.63 -14.39 -3.37
N ARG A 461 5.52 -13.54 -2.84
CA ARG A 461 6.99 -13.79 -2.81
C ARG A 461 7.62 -14.08 -4.18
N SER A 462 6.92 -13.77 -5.26
CA SER A 462 7.27 -14.22 -6.60
C SER A 462 8.02 -13.13 -7.35
N ARG A 463 8.90 -13.53 -8.28
CA ARG A 463 9.67 -12.62 -9.11
C ARG A 463 9.29 -12.80 -10.57
N TRP A 464 9.06 -11.69 -11.25
CA TRP A 464 8.75 -11.66 -12.67
C TRP A 464 9.76 -10.84 -13.45
N TRP A 465 10.44 -11.51 -14.37
CA TRP A 465 11.32 -10.83 -15.30
C TRP A 465 10.55 -10.38 -16.54
N ARG A 466 11.12 -9.39 -17.24
CA ARG A 466 10.54 -8.88 -18.47
C ARG A 466 10.53 -9.94 -19.56
N SER A 467 11.41 -10.93 -19.49
CA SER A 467 11.54 -11.91 -20.55
C SER A 467 10.32 -12.85 -20.62
N GLY A 468 9.78 -13.05 -21.82
CA GLY A 468 8.87 -14.15 -22.20
C GLY A 468 7.39 -14.10 -21.80
N SER A 469 6.97 -13.38 -20.76
CA SER A 469 5.52 -13.24 -20.48
C SER A 469 5.02 -11.83 -20.12
N ARG A 470 3.82 -11.48 -20.61
CA ARG A 470 3.11 -10.28 -20.14
C ARG A 470 2.60 -10.54 -18.71
N PHE A 471 2.66 -9.48 -17.91
CA PHE A 471 2.09 -9.43 -16.59
C PHE A 471 0.97 -8.41 -16.65
N GLY A 472 -0.28 -8.83 -16.43
CA GLY A 472 -1.45 -8.00 -16.70
C GLY A 472 -1.84 -7.95 -18.19
N GLY A 473 -3.15 -7.84 -18.41
CA GLY A 473 -3.81 -7.80 -19.71
C GLY A 473 -5.31 -8.09 -19.58
N SER A 474 -6.11 -7.84 -20.62
CA SER A 474 -7.57 -8.08 -20.57
C SER A 474 -7.96 -9.52 -20.23
N THR A 475 -7.02 -10.47 -20.38
CA THR A 475 -7.20 -11.89 -20.06
C THR A 475 -6.54 -12.30 -18.73
N GLN A 476 -5.54 -11.57 -18.22
CA GLN A 476 -4.79 -11.90 -17.00
C GLN A 476 -5.06 -10.89 -15.89
N LEU A 477 -6.23 -11.04 -15.26
CA LEU A 477 -6.63 -10.21 -14.13
C LEU A 477 -6.00 -10.77 -12.84
N ILE A 478 -5.26 -9.94 -12.11
CA ILE A 478 -4.52 -10.37 -10.92
C ILE A 478 -5.26 -9.92 -9.67
N GLY A 479 -5.56 -10.84 -8.76
CA GLY A 479 -6.22 -10.53 -7.49
C GLY A 479 -5.28 -9.93 -6.47
N LEU A 480 -4.23 -10.68 -6.16
CA LEU A 480 -3.27 -10.34 -5.12
C LEU A 480 -1.85 -10.48 -5.63
N LEU A 481 -1.06 -9.42 -5.44
CA LEU A 481 0.39 -9.40 -5.52
C LEU A 481 0.92 -8.98 -4.16
N ARG A 482 1.58 -9.88 -3.45
CA ARG A 482 2.16 -9.55 -2.13
C ARG A 482 3.64 -9.90 -2.05
N ASN A 483 4.44 -8.92 -1.67
CA ASN A 483 5.90 -9.06 -1.57
C ASN A 483 6.53 -9.64 -2.86
N CYS A 484 6.05 -9.19 -4.02
CA CYS A 484 6.54 -9.64 -5.32
C CYS A 484 7.56 -8.66 -5.89
N GLU A 485 8.34 -9.13 -6.85
CA GLU A 485 9.24 -8.30 -7.66
C GLU A 485 8.87 -8.39 -9.14
N TRP A 486 8.95 -7.29 -9.89
CA TRP A 486 8.59 -7.27 -11.30
C TRP A 486 9.35 -6.23 -12.12
N SER A 487 9.71 -6.53 -13.37
CA SER A 487 10.26 -5.55 -14.33
C SER A 487 9.30 -5.16 -15.46
N ARG A 488 8.00 -5.46 -15.35
CA ARG A 488 6.91 -5.01 -16.26
C ARG A 488 5.74 -4.44 -15.47
N THR A 489 4.89 -3.64 -16.11
CA THR A 489 3.68 -3.08 -15.47
C THR A 489 2.91 -4.14 -14.70
N ALA A 490 2.62 -3.85 -13.42
CA ALA A 490 1.80 -4.70 -12.57
C ALA A 490 0.33 -4.27 -12.54
N ASP A 491 -0.56 -5.03 -13.20
CA ASP A 491 -2.01 -4.77 -13.15
C ASP A 491 -2.69 -5.75 -12.18
N ALA A 492 -3.00 -5.28 -10.97
CA ALA A 492 -3.67 -6.11 -9.95
C ALA A 492 -4.66 -5.31 -9.11
N ALA A 493 -5.68 -6.00 -8.59
CA ALA A 493 -6.64 -5.44 -7.65
C ALA A 493 -6.00 -5.12 -6.29
N ALA A 494 -4.98 -5.88 -5.89
CA ALA A 494 -4.18 -5.62 -4.69
C ALA A 494 -2.68 -5.80 -4.97
N VAL A 495 -1.88 -4.75 -4.80
CA VAL A 495 -0.41 -4.77 -4.78
C VAL A 495 0.05 -4.35 -3.39
N LEU A 496 0.50 -5.33 -2.59
CA LEU A 496 0.81 -5.16 -1.18
C LEU A 496 2.31 -5.41 -0.98
N GLY A 497 3.08 -4.36 -0.75
CA GLY A 497 4.53 -4.46 -0.69
C GLY A 497 5.15 -4.82 -2.04
N GLY A 498 6.43 -5.19 -2.00
CA GLY A 498 7.20 -5.56 -3.18
C GLY A 498 7.98 -4.41 -3.81
N ARG A 499 8.62 -4.70 -4.95
CA ARG A 499 9.46 -3.73 -5.66
C ARG A 499 9.46 -3.92 -7.17
N PHE A 500 9.59 -2.82 -7.87
CA PHE A 500 9.98 -2.78 -9.27
C PHE A 500 11.45 -3.19 -9.41
N ILE A 501 11.75 -4.03 -10.40
CA ILE A 501 13.10 -4.43 -10.79
C ILE A 501 13.55 -3.45 -11.87
N PRO A 502 14.56 -2.60 -11.58
CA PRO A 502 14.97 -1.55 -12.50
C PRO A 502 15.72 -2.10 -13.71
N ALA A 503 15.82 -1.29 -14.76
CA ALA A 503 16.56 -1.67 -15.97
C ALA A 503 18.07 -1.88 -15.75
N THR A 504 18.61 -1.43 -14.62
CA THR A 504 20.00 -1.74 -14.22
C THR A 504 20.15 -3.18 -13.71
N GLU A 505 19.09 -3.75 -13.13
CA GLU A 505 19.04 -5.16 -12.72
C GLU A 505 18.51 -6.06 -13.85
N ASP A 506 17.59 -5.53 -14.68
CA ASP A 506 17.08 -6.17 -15.89
C ASP A 506 17.51 -5.35 -17.11
N SER A 507 18.71 -5.60 -17.63
CA SER A 507 19.27 -4.89 -18.79
C SER A 507 18.42 -5.01 -20.05
N THR A 508 17.52 -5.99 -20.08
CA THR A 508 16.57 -6.18 -21.18
C THR A 508 15.35 -5.27 -21.07
N ALA A 509 15.19 -4.48 -19.99
CA ALA A 509 14.07 -3.57 -19.72
C ALA A 509 14.13 -2.20 -20.43
N THR A 510 14.43 -2.21 -21.72
CA THR A 510 14.28 -1.05 -22.62
C THR A 510 12.79 -0.71 -22.90
N GLY A 511 12.25 0.32 -22.25
CA GLY A 511 10.91 0.87 -22.60
C GLY A 511 9.74 0.37 -21.76
N VAL A 512 9.90 0.18 -20.46
CA VAL A 512 8.76 -0.01 -19.55
C VAL A 512 8.09 1.34 -19.32
N ILE A 513 6.83 1.46 -19.77
CA ILE A 513 6.04 2.70 -19.73
C ILE A 513 5.33 2.88 -18.39
N ALA A 514 5.06 1.82 -17.60
CA ALA A 514 4.46 1.96 -16.27
C ALA A 514 4.96 0.92 -15.25
N GLY A 515 5.11 1.30 -13.97
CA GLY A 515 5.48 0.40 -12.87
C GLY A 515 4.30 -0.43 -12.38
N VAL A 516 3.15 0.20 -12.16
CA VAL A 516 1.87 -0.43 -11.78
C VAL A 516 0.76 0.18 -12.65
N GLY A 517 -0.23 -0.61 -13.04
CA GLY A 517 -1.37 -0.12 -13.81
C GLY A 517 -2.70 -0.37 -13.12
N GLY A 518 -3.69 0.44 -13.50
CA GLY A 518 -5.08 0.21 -13.14
C GLY A 518 -5.52 -1.14 -13.68
N GLN A 519 -6.24 -1.92 -12.87
CA GLN A 519 -6.95 -3.06 -13.42
C GLN A 519 -8.34 -2.59 -13.88
N ALA A 520 -8.69 -2.84 -15.14
CA ALA A 520 -10.08 -2.79 -15.57
C ALA A 520 -10.78 -4.00 -14.95
N VAL A 521 -11.48 -3.76 -13.84
CA VAL A 521 -12.44 -4.75 -13.35
C VAL A 521 -13.55 -4.79 -14.39
N VAL A 522 -13.74 -5.96 -15.02
CA VAL A 522 -14.52 -6.15 -16.27
C VAL A 522 -16.05 -6.05 -16.04
N THR A 523 -16.49 -5.16 -15.16
CA THR A 523 -17.89 -4.76 -15.05
C THR A 523 -18.04 -3.36 -15.62
N GLN A 524 -18.53 -3.29 -16.87
CA GLN A 524 -19.12 -2.10 -17.49
C GLN A 524 -18.44 -0.76 -17.12
N GLY A 525 -17.22 -0.53 -17.62
CA GLY A 525 -16.61 0.80 -17.60
C GLY A 525 -16.09 1.31 -16.24
N ASN A 526 -16.07 0.51 -15.17
CA ASN A 526 -15.64 0.99 -13.85
C ASN A 526 -14.44 0.20 -13.28
N SER A 527 -13.45 0.91 -12.73
CA SER A 527 -12.36 0.34 -11.92
C SER A 527 -12.62 0.68 -10.45
N GLU A 528 -12.86 -0.35 -9.63
CA GLU A 528 -13.20 -0.16 -8.22
C GLU A 528 -12.30 -0.93 -7.25
N ASP A 529 -12.06 -0.33 -6.08
CA ASP A 529 -11.41 -0.97 -4.93
C ASP A 529 -9.98 -1.48 -5.21
N VAL A 530 -9.23 -0.82 -6.10
CA VAL A 530 -7.82 -1.16 -6.35
C VAL A 530 -6.97 -0.66 -5.19
N VAL A 531 -6.14 -1.53 -4.61
CA VAL A 531 -5.26 -1.21 -3.47
C VAL A 531 -3.81 -1.39 -3.85
N ILE A 532 -3.01 -0.34 -3.73
CA ILE A 532 -1.57 -0.34 -3.97
C ILE A 532 -0.90 0.31 -2.77
N THR A 533 -0.19 -0.48 -1.98
CA THR A 533 0.41 0.03 -0.76
C THR A 533 1.77 -0.55 -0.46
N GLY A 534 2.67 0.30 0.06
CA GLY A 534 4.01 -0.12 0.48
C GLY A 534 4.89 -0.59 -0.68
N VAL A 535 4.68 -0.12 -1.90
CA VAL A 535 5.42 -0.56 -3.09
C VAL A 535 6.67 0.30 -3.35
N ASP A 536 7.79 -0.35 -3.72
CA ASP A 536 8.99 0.32 -4.24
C ASP A 536 8.87 0.49 -5.76
N LEU A 537 8.78 1.72 -6.25
CA LEU A 537 8.76 2.05 -7.67
C LEU A 537 9.94 2.97 -7.99
N ARG A 538 11.14 2.57 -7.55
CA ARG A 538 12.37 3.29 -7.83
C ARG A 538 12.96 2.97 -9.19
N SER A 539 13.70 3.93 -9.74
CA SER A 539 14.37 3.84 -11.05
C SER A 539 13.42 3.50 -12.21
N VAL A 540 12.20 4.01 -12.17
CA VAL A 540 11.22 3.85 -13.25
C VAL A 540 11.49 4.89 -14.34
N LYS A 541 11.55 4.45 -15.61
CA LYS A 541 11.81 5.37 -16.75
C LYS A 541 10.55 6.05 -17.29
N GLY A 542 9.42 5.35 -17.28
CA GLY A 542 8.12 5.84 -17.71
C GLY A 542 7.30 6.40 -16.54
N ARG A 543 6.12 5.82 -16.30
CA ARG A 543 5.16 6.15 -15.26
C ARG A 543 5.30 5.24 -14.03
N ALA A 544 5.14 5.73 -12.82
CA ALA A 544 4.90 4.88 -11.65
C ALA A 544 3.50 4.23 -11.71
N TRP A 545 2.52 4.99 -12.19
CA TRP A 545 1.13 4.59 -12.29
C TRP A 545 0.51 5.04 -13.61
N THR A 546 -0.24 4.13 -14.24
CA THR A 546 -1.11 4.46 -15.37
C THR A 546 -2.54 3.99 -15.09
N THR A 547 -3.52 4.81 -15.46
CA THR A 547 -4.91 4.36 -15.52
C THR A 547 -5.14 3.45 -16.72
N VAL A 548 -6.22 2.67 -16.70
CA VAL A 548 -6.67 1.98 -17.91
C VAL A 548 -7.29 2.99 -18.86
N ALA A 549 -7.14 2.82 -20.17
CA ALA A 549 -7.97 3.59 -21.09
C ALA A 549 -9.43 3.15 -20.91
N VAL A 550 -10.28 4.04 -20.39
CA VAL A 550 -11.73 3.81 -20.37
C VAL A 550 -12.36 4.44 -21.62
N PRO A 551 -13.27 3.74 -22.32
CA PRO A 551 -13.93 4.29 -23.49
C PRO A 551 -14.63 5.61 -23.16
N ALA A 552 -14.61 6.57 -24.07
CA ALA A 552 -15.44 7.76 -23.97
C ALA A 552 -16.91 7.35 -23.77
N ALA A 553 -17.59 7.98 -22.81
CA ALA A 553 -19.03 7.78 -22.65
C ALA A 553 -19.75 8.24 -23.92
N MET A 554 -20.68 7.42 -24.40
CA MET A 554 -21.63 7.90 -25.41
C MET A 554 -22.59 8.89 -24.74
N ALA A 555 -23.06 9.89 -25.50
CA ALA A 555 -24.06 10.82 -24.99
C ALA A 555 -25.25 10.07 -24.37
N GLY A 556 -25.60 10.41 -23.12
CA GLY A 556 -26.68 9.76 -22.38
C GLY A 556 -26.29 8.48 -21.62
N THR A 557 -25.03 8.03 -21.68
CA THR A 557 -24.52 6.93 -20.84
C THR A 557 -23.72 7.46 -19.66
N PRO A 558 -23.74 6.78 -18.48
CA PRO A 558 -22.87 7.17 -17.37
C PRO A 558 -21.40 7.14 -17.77
N ASN A 559 -20.63 8.12 -17.27
CA ASN A 559 -19.19 8.12 -17.44
C ASN A 559 -18.58 6.84 -16.83
N PRO A 560 -17.57 6.24 -17.49
CA PRO A 560 -16.75 5.24 -16.82
C PRO A 560 -16.13 5.85 -15.56
N SER A 561 -15.83 5.04 -14.54
CA SER A 561 -15.38 5.58 -13.25
C SER A 561 -14.19 4.88 -12.64
N TYR A 562 -13.36 5.66 -11.96
CA TYR A 562 -12.36 5.18 -11.01
C TYR A 562 -12.87 5.47 -9.61
N ARG A 563 -13.24 4.42 -8.89
CA ARG A 563 -13.86 4.56 -7.58
C ARG A 563 -13.10 3.79 -6.52
N ARG A 564 -12.89 4.41 -5.35
CA ARG A 564 -12.30 3.70 -4.19
C ARG A 564 -10.94 3.07 -4.50
N LEU A 565 -10.10 3.74 -5.28
CA LEU A 565 -8.69 3.38 -5.39
C LEU A 565 -7.93 3.84 -4.14
N ALA A 566 -7.01 3.02 -3.62
CA ALA A 566 -6.09 3.39 -2.55
C ALA A 566 -4.64 3.24 -3.03
N PHE A 567 -3.94 4.36 -3.20
CA PHE A 567 -2.51 4.43 -3.49
C PHE A 567 -1.79 5.00 -2.26
N VAL A 568 -1.29 4.13 -1.39
CA VAL A 568 -0.91 4.50 -0.02
C VAL A 568 0.52 4.07 0.34
N ASN A 569 1.34 4.99 0.84
CA ASN A 569 2.68 4.71 1.38
C ASN A 569 3.67 4.11 0.36
N ASN A 570 3.61 4.56 -0.90
CA ASN A 570 4.49 4.10 -1.98
C ASN A 570 5.66 5.06 -2.21
N LEU A 571 6.83 4.51 -2.55
CA LEU A 571 8.00 5.30 -2.94
C LEU A 571 8.17 5.21 -4.46
N CYS A 572 8.07 6.34 -5.14
CA CYS A 572 8.14 6.42 -6.59
C CYS A 572 9.29 7.34 -6.99
N GLU A 573 10.22 6.86 -7.81
CA GLU A 573 11.33 7.64 -8.37
C GLU A 573 11.40 7.45 -9.87
N ARG A 574 11.33 8.57 -10.57
CA ARG A 574 11.58 8.63 -12.00
C ARG A 574 13.06 8.84 -12.28
N ILE A 575 13.56 8.15 -13.30
CA ILE A 575 14.85 8.42 -13.95
C ILE A 575 14.67 8.63 -15.46
N GLY A 576 15.65 9.22 -16.11
CA GLY A 576 15.63 9.45 -17.57
C GLY A 576 14.82 10.68 -17.98
N THR A 577 14.51 10.77 -19.28
CA THR A 577 14.04 12.01 -19.94
C THR A 577 12.65 11.88 -20.56
N ASP A 578 11.87 10.85 -20.21
CA ASP A 578 10.50 10.71 -20.69
C ASP A 578 9.65 11.91 -20.20
N GLN A 579 8.81 12.46 -21.08
CA GLN A 579 8.03 13.68 -20.83
C GLN A 579 6.59 13.40 -20.38
N GLN A 580 6.11 12.15 -20.46
CA GLN A 580 4.78 11.79 -19.98
C GLN A 580 4.71 11.97 -18.45
N PRO A 581 3.55 12.25 -17.84
CA PRO A 581 3.49 12.37 -16.38
C PRO A 581 3.87 11.08 -15.68
N PHE A 582 4.60 11.21 -14.58
CA PHE A 582 5.09 10.06 -13.83
C PHE A 582 3.95 9.35 -13.10
N PHE A 583 3.03 10.14 -12.55
CA PHE A 583 1.76 9.65 -12.03
C PHE A 583 0.64 10.36 -12.79
N SER A 584 -0.31 9.60 -13.32
CA SER A 584 -1.44 10.15 -14.08
C SER A 584 -2.73 9.50 -13.59
N PHE A 585 -3.66 10.31 -13.13
CA PHE A 585 -4.99 9.87 -12.72
C PHE A 585 -6.00 10.91 -13.14
N GLY A 586 -6.87 10.59 -14.10
CA GLY A 586 -7.84 11.56 -14.65
C GLY A 586 -7.37 12.39 -15.83
N GLU A 587 -6.08 12.37 -16.12
CA GLU A 587 -5.50 13.11 -17.24
C GLU A 587 -6.05 12.61 -18.58
N GLU A 588 -6.55 13.54 -19.41
CA GLU A 588 -6.98 13.29 -20.79
C GLU A 588 -8.06 12.18 -20.96
N ILE A 589 -8.72 11.77 -19.87
CA ILE A 589 -9.74 10.71 -19.88
C ILE A 589 -11.11 11.24 -19.48
N LEU A 590 -12.15 10.65 -20.08
CA LEU A 590 -13.54 10.95 -19.77
C LEU A 590 -14.04 10.01 -18.68
N ALA A 591 -13.65 10.27 -17.43
CA ALA A 591 -14.00 9.39 -16.32
C ALA A 591 -14.50 10.15 -15.09
N THR A 592 -15.28 9.47 -14.25
CA THR A 592 -15.62 9.94 -12.91
C THR A 592 -14.64 9.35 -11.91
N MET A 593 -13.81 10.17 -11.28
CA MET A 593 -12.92 9.77 -10.20
C MET A 593 -13.51 10.14 -8.85
N SER A 594 -13.99 9.13 -8.12
CA SER A 594 -14.67 9.36 -6.86
C SER A 594 -14.14 8.51 -5.72
N TYR A 595 -14.08 9.08 -4.52
CA TYR A 595 -13.75 8.32 -3.31
C TYR A 595 -12.38 7.62 -3.37
N ASN A 596 -11.40 8.17 -4.09
CA ASN A 596 -10.05 7.64 -4.15
C ASN A 596 -9.18 8.22 -3.04
N ILE A 597 -8.18 7.45 -2.59
CA ILE A 597 -7.20 7.84 -1.57
C ILE A 597 -5.81 7.78 -2.21
N VAL A 598 -5.13 8.92 -2.25
CA VAL A 598 -3.70 9.02 -2.56
C VAL A 598 -3.02 9.56 -1.31
N GLU A 599 -2.34 8.70 -0.56
CA GLU A 599 -1.83 9.09 0.76
C GLU A 599 -0.42 8.62 1.09
N GLY A 600 0.41 9.50 1.66
CA GLY A 600 1.70 9.09 2.20
C GLY A 600 2.71 8.66 1.15
N ASN A 601 2.58 9.09 -0.10
CA ASN A 601 3.49 8.69 -1.18
C ASN A 601 4.62 9.71 -1.36
N SER A 602 5.79 9.24 -1.78
CA SER A 602 6.89 10.11 -2.23
C SER A 602 7.03 9.98 -3.74
N PHE A 603 6.82 11.07 -4.48
CA PHE A 603 6.99 11.15 -5.93
C PHE A 603 8.19 12.03 -6.27
N ALA A 604 9.30 11.38 -6.61
CA ALA A 604 10.55 12.02 -6.98
C ALA A 604 10.80 11.94 -8.48
N GLY A 605 11.30 13.02 -9.07
CA GLY A 605 11.88 13.12 -10.40
C GLY A 605 11.02 13.76 -11.47
N GLU A 606 9.70 13.92 -11.30
CA GLU A 606 8.85 14.51 -12.35
C GLU A 606 7.40 14.78 -11.87
N ARG A 607 6.58 15.30 -12.79
CA ARG A 607 5.19 15.70 -12.54
C ARG A 607 4.20 14.57 -12.24
N CYS A 608 3.26 14.88 -11.37
CA CYS A 608 2.15 14.02 -10.93
C CYS A 608 0.79 14.67 -11.23
N ASN A 609 0.16 14.27 -12.33
CA ASN A 609 -1.11 14.80 -12.79
C ASN A 609 -2.26 14.12 -12.01
N LEU A 610 -2.61 14.71 -10.86
CA LEU A 610 -3.64 14.22 -9.95
C LEU A 610 -5.01 14.80 -10.28
N PHE A 611 -5.95 13.93 -10.64
CA PHE A 611 -7.31 14.26 -11.04
C PHE A 611 -7.39 15.27 -12.18
N TYR A 612 -6.32 15.41 -12.97
CA TYR A 612 -6.10 16.49 -13.92
C TYR A 612 -7.18 16.53 -15.01
N SER A 613 -8.00 17.58 -15.05
CA SER A 613 -9.13 17.66 -15.97
C SER A 613 -8.72 18.42 -17.21
N ASP A 614 -8.32 17.71 -18.26
CA ASP A 614 -8.10 18.34 -19.57
C ASP A 614 -8.47 17.39 -20.70
N PRO A 615 -9.77 17.06 -20.83
CA PRO A 615 -10.19 16.18 -21.90
C PRO A 615 -9.91 16.83 -23.26
N PRO A 616 -9.43 16.06 -24.26
CA PRO A 616 -9.24 16.58 -25.61
C PRO A 616 -10.58 17.04 -26.17
N VAL A 617 -10.62 18.25 -26.72
CA VAL A 617 -11.80 18.83 -27.37
C VAL A 617 -11.53 18.99 -28.87
N THR A 618 -12.39 18.38 -29.69
CA THR A 618 -12.26 18.36 -31.15
C THR A 618 -13.38 19.13 -31.86
N SER A 619 -14.48 19.38 -31.17
CA SER A 619 -15.63 20.13 -31.66
C SER A 619 -16.13 21.15 -30.63
N VAL A 620 -16.90 22.15 -31.07
CA VAL A 620 -17.62 23.07 -30.17
C VAL A 620 -18.62 22.31 -29.29
N ALA A 621 -19.22 21.23 -29.79
CA ALA A 621 -20.15 20.41 -29.00
C ALA A 621 -19.43 19.73 -27.82
N ASP A 622 -18.19 19.28 -28.01
CA ASP A 622 -17.40 18.63 -26.97
C ASP A 622 -17.22 19.56 -25.77
N THR A 623 -16.99 20.85 -26.04
CA THR A 623 -16.79 21.85 -24.99
C THR A 623 -18.00 22.03 -24.06
N ASN A 624 -19.20 21.61 -24.48
CA ASN A 624 -20.42 21.69 -23.68
C ASN A 624 -20.84 20.35 -23.06
N THR A 625 -20.35 19.23 -23.58
CA THR A 625 -20.93 17.89 -23.31
C THR A 625 -19.94 16.89 -22.71
N VAL A 626 -18.64 17.12 -22.92
CA VAL A 626 -17.60 16.22 -22.42
C VAL A 626 -17.31 16.55 -20.96
N LEU A 627 -17.69 15.65 -20.05
CA LEU A 627 -17.58 15.84 -18.61
C LEU A 627 -16.47 14.96 -18.05
N ASN A 628 -15.50 15.56 -17.38
CA ASN A 628 -14.61 14.88 -16.44
C ASN A 628 -15.04 15.26 -15.02
N GLN A 629 -15.12 14.30 -14.10
CA GLN A 629 -15.63 14.54 -12.76
C GLN A 629 -14.67 13.99 -11.72
N ALA A 630 -14.35 14.79 -10.71
CA ALA A 630 -13.47 14.42 -9.61
C ALA A 630 -14.04 15.00 -8.32
N PHE A 631 -14.47 14.12 -7.41
CA PHE A 631 -15.09 14.52 -6.14
C PHE A 631 -14.87 13.48 -5.04
N GLY A 632 -14.94 13.93 -3.78
CA GLY A 632 -14.80 13.04 -2.63
C GLY A 632 -13.47 12.31 -2.56
N ASN A 633 -12.43 12.81 -3.21
CA ASN A 633 -11.12 12.19 -3.19
C ASN A 633 -10.31 12.72 -2.00
N ARG A 634 -9.51 11.86 -1.38
CA ARG A 634 -8.55 12.21 -0.34
C ARG A 634 -7.16 12.22 -0.94
N VAL A 635 -6.47 13.35 -0.82
CA VAL A 635 -5.05 13.46 -1.16
C VAL A 635 -4.32 13.96 0.05
N ALA A 636 -3.61 13.10 0.76
CA ALA A 636 -3.05 13.47 2.06
C ALA A 636 -1.59 13.03 2.25
N ASN A 637 -0.81 13.83 2.97
CA ASN A 637 0.54 13.46 3.41
C ASN A 637 1.48 13.05 2.25
N ASN A 638 1.28 13.53 1.03
CA ASN A 638 2.14 13.17 -0.10
C ASN A 638 3.28 14.17 -0.27
N VAL A 639 4.34 13.74 -0.93
CA VAL A 639 5.44 14.57 -1.39
C VAL A 639 5.51 14.50 -2.91
N PHE A 640 5.50 15.66 -3.54
CA PHE A 640 5.56 15.82 -4.98
C PHE A 640 6.73 16.74 -5.34
N ASP A 641 7.41 16.40 -6.42
CA ASP A 641 8.26 17.39 -7.09
C ASP A 641 7.46 18.39 -7.90
N TRP A 642 6.33 17.96 -8.47
CA TRP A 642 5.35 18.85 -9.07
C TRP A 642 3.98 18.17 -9.10
N ALA A 643 2.96 18.82 -8.53
CA ALA A 643 1.57 18.36 -8.59
C ALA A 643 0.70 19.40 -9.32
N PRO A 644 0.67 19.40 -10.66
CA PRO A 644 -0.16 20.33 -11.40
C PRO A 644 -1.65 20.03 -11.26
N THR A 645 -2.44 21.10 -11.21
CA THR A 645 -3.89 21.06 -11.38
C THR A 645 -4.29 21.82 -12.64
N LYS A 646 -5.24 21.28 -13.41
CA LYS A 646 -5.87 21.96 -14.54
C LYS A 646 -7.37 21.76 -14.45
N HIS A 647 -8.04 22.80 -13.99
CA HIS A 647 -9.47 22.81 -13.65
C HIS A 647 -10.11 24.19 -13.91
N ASP A 648 -9.31 25.13 -14.39
CA ASP A 648 -9.68 26.49 -14.68
C ASP A 648 -9.82 26.67 -16.20
N ALA A 649 -11.07 26.85 -16.63
CA ALA A 649 -11.41 27.04 -18.03
C ALA A 649 -11.32 28.51 -18.48
N PHE A 650 -10.66 29.36 -17.69
CA PHE A 650 -10.68 30.80 -17.92
C PHE A 650 -9.63 31.13 -18.99
N ASN A 651 -10.09 31.45 -20.20
CA ASN A 651 -9.26 31.81 -21.36
C ASN A 651 -8.51 30.63 -21.99
N ASP A 652 -9.14 29.47 -22.12
CA ASP A 652 -8.58 28.34 -22.87
C ASP A 652 -8.43 28.67 -24.37
N PRO A 653 -7.21 28.86 -24.92
CA PRO A 653 -7.03 29.30 -26.30
C PRO A 653 -7.56 28.30 -27.33
N GLN A 654 -7.60 27.01 -26.98
CA GLN A 654 -8.10 25.96 -27.86
C GLN A 654 -9.61 26.13 -28.09
N THR A 655 -10.38 26.32 -27.02
CA THR A 655 -11.82 26.56 -27.14
C THR A 655 -12.16 27.96 -27.63
N ALA A 656 -11.33 28.96 -27.34
CA ALA A 656 -11.43 30.31 -27.89
C ALA A 656 -11.41 30.26 -29.43
N THR A 657 -10.41 29.56 -29.98
CA THR A 657 -10.22 29.37 -31.42
C THR A 657 -11.41 28.62 -32.04
N MET A 658 -11.84 27.51 -31.44
CA MET A 658 -12.97 26.72 -31.96
C MET A 658 -14.29 27.49 -31.98
N ARG A 659 -14.49 28.42 -31.04
CA ARG A 659 -15.73 29.21 -30.92
C ARG A 659 -15.67 30.55 -31.66
N GLY A 660 -14.50 30.95 -32.18
CA GLY A 660 -14.31 32.26 -32.80
C GLY A 660 -14.43 33.42 -31.81
N THR A 661 -14.15 33.18 -30.53
CA THR A 661 -14.22 34.18 -29.46
C THR A 661 -12.83 34.43 -28.88
N PRO A 662 -12.50 35.65 -28.40
CA PRO A 662 -11.20 35.93 -27.80
C PRO A 662 -10.97 35.17 -26.47
N ASN A 663 -12.04 34.70 -25.85
CA ASN A 663 -12.00 33.95 -24.59
C ASN A 663 -12.63 32.57 -24.79
N GLY A 664 -11.88 31.52 -24.44
CA GLY A 664 -12.36 30.14 -24.41
C GLY A 664 -13.06 29.82 -23.09
N TYR A 665 -13.95 28.82 -23.14
CA TYR A 665 -14.75 28.41 -21.99
C TYR A 665 -15.15 26.93 -22.07
N ARG A 666 -15.07 26.24 -20.93
CA ARG A 666 -15.47 24.85 -20.71
C ARG A 666 -16.31 24.78 -19.42
N PRO A 667 -17.64 24.93 -19.49
CA PRO A 667 -18.51 25.02 -18.31
C PRO A 667 -18.40 23.81 -17.39
N HIS A 668 -18.15 22.64 -17.97
CA HIS A 668 -18.06 21.36 -17.26
C HIS A 668 -16.86 21.25 -16.31
N MET A 669 -15.82 22.08 -16.47
CA MET A 669 -14.61 21.97 -15.63
C MET A 669 -14.83 22.42 -14.18
N VAL A 670 -15.94 23.13 -13.90
CA VAL A 670 -16.26 23.56 -12.52
C VAL A 670 -16.66 22.39 -11.62
N ASP A 671 -17.06 21.25 -12.19
CA ASP A 671 -17.43 20.04 -11.44
C ASP A 671 -16.25 19.40 -10.72
N THR A 672 -15.01 19.73 -11.12
CA THR A 672 -13.77 19.26 -10.49
C THR A 672 -13.15 20.28 -9.55
N TRP A 673 -13.77 21.45 -9.31
CA TRP A 673 -13.19 22.52 -8.50
C TRP A 673 -12.93 22.13 -7.04
N SER A 674 -13.60 21.11 -6.52
CA SER A 674 -13.26 20.56 -5.21
C SER A 674 -11.76 20.17 -5.11
N ILE A 675 -11.15 19.75 -6.22
CA ILE A 675 -9.71 19.46 -6.30
C ILE A 675 -8.89 20.75 -6.27
N THR A 676 -9.24 21.75 -7.09
CA THR A 676 -8.55 23.05 -7.18
C THR A 676 -8.51 23.80 -5.84
N TYR A 677 -9.58 23.66 -5.05
CA TYR A 677 -9.72 24.26 -3.74
C TYR A 677 -9.26 23.33 -2.60
N GLY A 678 -8.64 22.18 -2.92
CA GLY A 678 -8.03 21.29 -1.94
C GLY A 678 -9.02 20.66 -0.96
N VAL A 679 -10.26 20.44 -1.38
CA VAL A 679 -11.29 19.80 -0.56
C VAL A 679 -10.92 18.32 -0.38
N GLY A 680 -10.74 17.91 0.87
CA GLY A 680 -10.26 16.56 1.22
C GLY A 680 -8.74 16.41 1.11
N PHE A 681 -8.00 17.52 0.93
CA PHE A 681 -6.55 17.52 0.83
C PHE A 681 -5.92 17.95 2.17
N GLU A 682 -4.82 17.31 2.56
CA GLU A 682 -4.13 17.62 3.81
C GLU A 682 -2.63 17.32 3.73
N ALA A 683 -1.80 18.20 4.28
CA ALA A 683 -0.37 17.95 4.52
C ALA A 683 0.40 17.49 3.27
N ASN A 684 0.00 17.89 2.08
CA ASN A 684 0.76 17.61 0.87
C ASN A 684 1.90 18.61 0.72
N VAL A 685 3.04 18.17 0.22
CA VAL A 685 4.17 19.05 -0.08
C VAL A 685 4.48 18.95 -1.57
N ASP A 686 4.31 20.06 -2.28
CA ASP A 686 4.74 20.24 -3.66
C ASP A 686 5.93 21.20 -3.70
N PHE A 687 7.10 20.67 -4.04
CA PHE A 687 8.33 21.46 -4.13
C PHE A 687 8.37 22.37 -5.37
N GLY A 688 7.57 22.06 -6.40
CA GLY A 688 7.53 22.82 -7.66
C GLY A 688 8.86 22.88 -8.38
N ARG A 689 9.61 21.76 -8.44
CA ARG A 689 10.95 21.70 -9.08
C ARG A 689 10.90 21.66 -10.61
N HIS A 690 9.74 21.37 -11.21
CA HIS A 690 9.56 21.43 -12.66
C HIS A 690 9.52 22.89 -13.16
N ALA A 691 10.07 23.15 -14.35
CA ALA A 691 10.19 24.49 -14.94
C ALA A 691 8.85 25.25 -15.09
N SER A 692 7.74 24.52 -15.27
CA SER A 692 6.37 25.06 -15.37
C SER A 692 5.58 25.04 -14.07
N ALA A 693 6.21 24.85 -12.90
CA ALA A 693 5.49 24.72 -11.63
C ALA A 693 4.58 25.91 -11.30
N GLY A 694 4.90 27.12 -11.78
CA GLY A 694 4.07 28.31 -11.58
C GLY A 694 2.76 28.35 -12.39
N ASN A 695 2.60 27.51 -13.41
CA ASN A 695 1.50 27.65 -14.39
C ASN A 695 0.21 26.88 -14.04
N PHE A 696 0.24 26.01 -13.02
CA PHE A 696 -0.84 25.06 -12.71
C PHE A 696 -0.98 24.84 -11.20
N ALA A 697 -1.01 25.94 -10.45
CA ALA A 697 -1.10 25.93 -9.00
C ALA A 697 -2.54 25.75 -8.51
N PHE A 698 -2.69 25.22 -7.29
CA PHE A 698 -3.98 25.14 -6.63
C PHE A 698 -4.41 26.53 -6.14
N GLU A 699 -5.73 26.79 -6.10
CA GLU A 699 -6.22 27.94 -5.33
C GLU A 699 -5.92 27.74 -3.84
N TYR A 700 -6.05 26.49 -3.40
CA TYR A 700 -5.65 26.03 -2.08
C TYR A 700 -5.30 24.54 -2.14
N MET A 701 -4.11 24.15 -1.69
CA MET A 701 -3.62 22.76 -1.78
C MET A 701 -4.10 21.86 -0.63
N GLY A 702 -4.95 22.37 0.26
CA GLY A 702 -5.44 21.66 1.44
C GLY A 702 -4.73 22.08 2.75
N VAL A 703 -5.31 21.64 3.86
CA VAL A 703 -4.88 22.05 5.20
C VAL A 703 -3.51 21.49 5.52
N ARG A 704 -2.61 22.33 6.03
CA ARG A 704 -1.19 22.07 6.32
C ARG A 704 -0.34 21.70 5.11
N SER A 705 -0.90 21.80 3.91
CA SER A 705 -0.16 21.58 2.67
C SER A 705 0.79 22.76 2.39
N VAL A 706 1.78 22.52 1.55
CA VAL A 706 2.75 23.50 1.07
C VAL A 706 2.87 23.34 -0.43
N GLN A 707 2.69 24.43 -1.17
CA GLN A 707 3.03 24.51 -2.58
C GLN A 707 4.05 25.63 -2.78
N THR A 708 5.23 25.27 -3.28
CA THR A 708 6.32 26.21 -3.57
C THR A 708 6.67 26.19 -5.05
N VAL A 709 7.52 27.12 -5.48
CA VAL A 709 8.12 27.13 -6.81
C VAL A 709 9.64 27.07 -6.65
N GLY A 710 10.26 25.99 -7.12
CA GLY A 710 11.72 25.79 -7.11
C GLY A 710 12.34 25.53 -5.73
N ALA A 711 11.58 25.05 -4.74
CA ALA A 711 12.17 24.74 -3.43
C ALA A 711 12.99 23.44 -3.47
N ALA A 712 14.05 23.39 -2.65
CA ALA A 712 14.83 22.17 -2.47
C ALA A 712 14.05 21.16 -1.60
N ALA A 713 13.95 19.93 -2.09
CA ALA A 713 13.33 18.83 -1.33
C ALA A 713 14.12 18.43 -0.08
N ASN A 714 15.43 18.75 -0.06
CA ASN A 714 16.41 18.39 0.97
C ASN A 714 16.46 16.88 1.25
N TRP A 715 16.42 16.08 0.19
CA TRP A 715 16.74 14.66 0.28
C TRP A 715 18.26 14.45 0.34
N PRO A 716 18.78 13.68 1.31
CA PRO A 716 20.22 13.42 1.41
C PRO A 716 20.81 12.70 0.18
N ASP A 717 20.00 11.91 -0.51
CA ASP A 717 20.38 11.15 -1.71
C ASP A 717 19.24 11.20 -2.74
N ASP A 718 19.22 12.26 -3.55
CA ASP A 718 18.29 12.41 -4.68
C ASP A 718 18.91 11.89 -5.97
N ARG A 719 18.46 10.71 -6.41
CA ARG A 719 18.90 10.08 -7.67
C ARG A 719 17.82 10.09 -8.75
N SER A 720 16.81 10.93 -8.56
CA SER A 720 15.72 11.09 -9.50
C SER A 720 16.16 11.90 -10.71
N ALA A 721 15.28 12.06 -11.70
CA ALA A 721 15.55 12.88 -12.88
C ALA A 721 15.82 14.37 -12.57
N TYR A 722 15.42 14.89 -11.40
CA TYR A 722 15.80 16.23 -10.92
C TYR A 722 17.00 16.25 -9.96
N GLY A 723 17.54 15.09 -9.65
CA GLY A 723 18.78 14.90 -8.87
C GLY A 723 19.92 14.43 -9.78
N THR A 724 20.57 13.34 -9.40
CA THR A 724 21.68 12.76 -10.19
C THR A 724 21.23 11.93 -11.41
N GLY A 725 19.95 11.54 -11.48
CA GLY A 725 19.39 10.71 -12.55
C GLY A 725 19.86 9.25 -12.55
N THR A 726 20.57 8.78 -11.53
CA THR A 726 21.15 7.42 -11.48
C THR A 726 20.22 6.36 -10.91
N GLY A 727 19.13 6.76 -10.27
CA GLY A 727 18.16 5.86 -9.63
C GLY A 727 18.61 5.25 -8.30
N GLY A 728 17.64 4.75 -7.54
CA GLY A 728 17.86 4.07 -6.27
C GLY A 728 18.05 5.00 -5.08
N GLY A 729 17.60 6.26 -5.15
CA GLY A 729 17.69 7.21 -4.04
C GLY A 729 16.98 6.74 -2.77
N THR A 730 17.32 7.33 -1.63
CA THR A 730 16.77 6.93 -0.32
C THR A 730 15.51 7.70 0.06
N TYR A 731 15.35 8.94 -0.44
CA TYR A 731 14.15 9.78 -0.27
C TYR A 731 13.63 9.88 1.17
N ARG A 732 14.53 9.80 2.15
CA ARG A 732 14.20 10.06 3.54
C ARG A 732 14.38 11.55 3.81
N PRO A 733 13.35 12.27 4.29
CA PRO A 733 13.47 13.69 4.54
C PRO A 733 14.44 13.97 5.69
N ALA A 734 15.25 15.02 5.56
CA ALA A 734 15.98 15.58 6.69
C ALA A 734 15.01 16.22 7.70
N ALA A 735 15.43 16.38 8.96
CA ALA A 735 14.63 17.01 10.01
C ALA A 735 14.24 18.47 9.68
N THR A 736 15.03 19.15 8.84
CA THR A 736 14.78 20.52 8.36
C THR A 736 13.92 20.58 7.09
N SER A 737 13.47 19.44 6.56
CA SER A 737 12.63 19.38 5.37
C SER A 737 11.26 20.02 5.64
N LEU A 738 10.69 20.67 4.62
CA LEU A 738 9.32 21.21 4.67
C LEU A 738 8.25 20.14 4.95
N THR A 739 8.60 18.87 4.75
CA THR A 739 7.75 17.70 5.02
C THR A 739 7.61 17.37 6.50
N ALA A 740 8.58 17.73 7.35
CA ALA A 740 8.64 17.31 8.74
C ALA A 740 7.47 17.88 9.56
N GLY A 741 6.82 17.03 10.36
CA GLY A 741 5.72 17.42 11.27
C GLY A 741 4.42 17.88 10.59
N ARG A 742 4.32 17.75 9.26
CA ARG A 742 3.17 18.19 8.46
C ARG A 742 1.96 17.29 8.60
N ALA A 743 2.16 15.99 8.72
CA ALA A 743 1.07 15.03 8.82
C ALA A 743 0.64 14.80 10.28
N ARG A 744 -0.62 14.39 10.50
CA ARG A 744 -1.17 14.01 11.83
C ARG A 744 -2.00 12.74 11.80
N ARG A 745 -2.58 12.40 10.66
CA ARG A 745 -3.40 11.20 10.49
C ARG A 745 -3.08 10.50 9.18
N ALA A 746 -3.13 9.18 9.18
CA ALA A 746 -2.86 8.35 8.02
C ALA A 746 -3.56 6.99 8.15
N ASN A 747 -3.67 6.30 7.02
CA ASN A 747 -4.13 4.93 6.93
C ASN A 747 -3.03 3.90 7.24
N VAL A 748 -1.82 4.34 7.54
CA VAL A 748 -0.69 3.48 7.91
C VAL A 748 -0.03 4.03 9.17
N ASP A 749 0.33 3.13 10.09
CA ASP A 749 1.00 3.43 11.36
C ASP A 749 2.51 3.37 11.30
N ARG A 750 3.04 2.96 10.16
CA ARG A 750 4.47 2.91 9.89
C ARG A 750 4.77 3.52 8.52
N ASP A 751 5.96 4.06 8.41
CA ASP A 751 6.54 4.44 7.13
C ASP A 751 6.92 3.18 6.32
N ARG A 752 7.32 3.37 5.08
CA ARG A 752 7.70 2.29 4.15
C ARG A 752 8.82 1.40 4.69
N THR A 753 9.74 1.97 5.46
CA THR A 753 10.88 1.24 6.04
C THR A 753 10.56 0.57 7.38
N GLY A 754 9.32 0.73 7.87
CA GLY A 754 8.85 0.13 9.11
C GLY A 754 9.04 1.01 10.34
N ALA A 755 9.49 2.26 10.20
CA ALA A 755 9.56 3.22 11.30
C ALA A 755 8.15 3.62 11.73
N VAL A 756 7.90 3.70 13.04
CA VAL A 756 6.57 4.05 13.58
C VAL A 756 6.31 5.54 13.37
N ARG A 757 5.11 5.87 12.85
CA ARG A 757 4.68 7.26 12.70
C ARG A 757 4.18 7.80 14.04
N GLY A 758 4.67 8.98 14.43
CA GLY A 758 4.29 9.65 15.67
C GLY A 758 2.92 10.34 15.62
N THR A 759 2.63 11.18 16.62
CA THR A 759 1.44 12.05 16.63
C THR A 759 1.49 13.14 15.56
N THR A 760 2.71 13.57 15.22
CA THR A 760 3.05 14.26 13.99
C THR A 760 4.18 13.50 13.30
N PHE A 761 4.23 13.57 11.98
CA PHE A 761 5.22 12.86 11.17
C PHE A 761 5.43 13.57 9.83
N ALA A 762 6.45 13.16 9.08
CA ALA A 762 6.73 13.71 7.78
C ALA A 762 5.72 13.25 6.71
N SER A 763 5.36 14.17 5.82
CA SER A 763 4.69 13.80 4.57
C SER A 763 5.62 12.93 3.71
N GLY A 764 5.04 11.96 3.00
CA GLY A 764 5.73 11.03 2.11
C GLY A 764 5.80 9.62 2.66
N ALA A 765 6.47 8.75 1.89
CA ALA A 765 6.59 7.32 2.18
C ALA A 765 7.52 7.01 3.36
N ASN A 766 8.45 7.91 3.65
CA ASN A 766 9.45 7.76 4.70
C ASN A 766 9.28 8.89 5.72
N ASP A 767 9.40 8.56 7.02
CA ASP A 767 9.44 9.57 8.06
C ASP A 767 10.85 10.16 8.19
N VAL A 768 10.99 11.28 8.91
CA VAL A 768 12.31 11.78 9.33
C VAL A 768 13.03 10.70 10.15
N PRO A 769 14.36 10.57 10.06
CA PRO A 769 15.10 9.69 10.96
C PRO A 769 14.73 10.03 12.40
N ALA A 770 14.36 9.03 13.19
CA ALA A 770 14.15 9.24 14.61
C ALA A 770 15.42 9.84 15.19
N VAL A 771 15.33 11.09 15.65
CA VAL A 771 16.34 11.60 16.58
C VAL A 771 16.12 10.75 17.82
N VAL A 772 17.02 9.78 18.05
CA VAL A 772 17.02 9.01 19.29
C VAL A 772 17.40 9.99 20.39
N ALA A 773 16.43 10.77 20.85
CA ALA A 773 16.52 11.45 22.12
C ALA A 773 16.51 10.33 23.15
N VAL A 774 17.70 9.97 23.64
CA VAL A 774 17.81 9.21 24.89
C VAL A 774 17.21 10.13 25.96
N ALA A 775 15.92 9.96 26.21
CA ALA A 775 15.29 10.57 27.37
C ALA A 775 15.94 9.90 28.59
N LEU A 776 16.90 10.59 29.20
CA LEU A 776 17.30 10.31 30.57
C LEU A 776 16.07 10.59 31.43
N ALA A 777 15.24 9.57 31.64
CA ALA A 777 14.17 9.66 32.61
C ALA A 777 14.86 9.89 33.97
N PRO A 778 14.52 10.96 34.71
CA PRO A 778 15.02 11.11 36.06
C PRO A 778 14.53 9.89 36.86
N ALA A 779 15.45 9.02 37.29
CA ALA A 779 15.15 8.05 38.32
C ALA A 779 14.66 8.86 39.53
N GLY A 780 13.47 8.53 40.03
CA GLY A 780 12.78 9.32 41.05
C GLY A 780 13.70 9.66 42.22
N ALA A 781 13.64 10.91 42.68
CA ALA A 781 14.27 11.31 43.92
C ALA A 781 13.66 10.48 45.07
N LEU A 782 14.42 9.50 45.58
CA LEU A 782 14.11 8.86 46.86
C LEU A 782 14.46 9.87 47.96
N SER A 783 13.45 10.56 48.47
CA SER A 783 13.56 11.30 49.72
C SER A 783 13.67 10.30 50.87
N ALA A 784 14.88 10.10 51.40
CA ALA A 784 15.06 9.53 52.72
C ALA A 784 14.83 10.65 53.74
N SER A 785 13.69 10.63 54.42
CA SER A 785 13.44 11.46 55.59
C SER A 785 14.33 10.99 56.75
N GLY A 786 15.46 11.65 56.94
CA GLY A 786 16.35 11.49 58.10
C GLY A 786 17.05 12.82 58.36
N SER A 787 16.93 13.34 59.58
CA SER A 787 17.34 14.71 59.92
C SER A 787 18.86 14.92 59.84
N GLY A 788 19.29 15.98 59.15
CA GLY A 788 20.63 16.56 59.28
C GLY A 788 21.56 16.34 58.08
N SER A 789 21.93 17.45 57.42
CA SER A 789 22.90 17.63 56.32
C SER A 789 22.44 17.32 54.89
N PRO A 790 22.24 18.35 54.02
CA PRO A 790 22.02 18.14 52.59
C PRO A 790 23.37 18.05 51.87
N LEU A 791 23.90 16.85 51.73
CA LEU A 791 24.90 16.54 50.70
C LEU A 791 24.21 15.66 49.66
N ILE A 792 23.70 16.29 48.60
CA ILE A 792 23.13 15.60 47.44
C ILE A 792 24.31 15.10 46.61
N ALA A 793 24.76 13.88 46.87
CA ALA A 793 25.69 13.19 45.98
C ALA A 793 24.89 12.49 44.88
N TRP A 794 25.12 12.90 43.62
CA TRP A 794 24.60 12.22 42.44
C TRP A 794 25.54 11.08 42.06
N ALA A 795 25.06 9.84 42.16
CA ALA A 795 25.71 8.68 41.54
C ALA A 795 24.75 8.12 40.47
N GLY A 796 25.00 8.45 39.21
CA GLY A 796 24.33 7.84 38.07
C GLY A 796 25.17 6.69 37.54
N GLU A 797 24.76 5.44 37.78
CA GLU A 797 25.37 4.27 37.17
C GLU A 797 24.73 4.02 35.79
N LEU A 798 25.50 4.18 34.71
CA LEU A 798 25.09 3.83 33.35
C LEU A 798 25.24 2.32 33.15
N GLY A 799 24.22 1.54 33.50
CA GLY A 799 24.13 0.13 33.11
C GLY A 799 23.81 -0.01 31.63
N PRO A 800 24.46 -0.92 30.86
CA PRO A 800 24.11 -1.15 29.47
C PRO A 800 22.70 -1.72 29.36
N TYR A 801 21.81 -0.99 28.69
CA TYR A 801 20.56 -1.55 28.18
C TYR A 801 20.93 -2.64 27.16
N GLY A 802 20.41 -3.85 27.33
CA GLY A 802 20.69 -4.99 26.46
C GLY A 802 20.24 -4.72 25.02
N ALA A 803 21.12 -4.15 24.21
CA ALA A 803 20.93 -4.01 22.77
C ALA A 803 21.08 -5.39 22.12
N ARG A 804 19.96 -6.05 21.79
CA ARG A 804 19.96 -7.17 20.84
C ARG A 804 20.15 -6.61 19.42
N SER A 805 21.39 -6.38 19.03
CA SER A 805 21.77 -6.13 17.64
C SER A 805 21.93 -7.46 16.91
N LEU A 806 21.09 -7.71 15.90
CA LEU A 806 21.36 -8.69 14.86
C LEU A 806 22.37 -8.03 13.90
N GLN A 807 23.66 -8.29 14.10
CA GLN A 807 24.70 -7.82 13.19
C GLN A 807 24.56 -8.52 11.83
N LEU A 808 24.05 -7.82 10.83
CA LEU A 808 24.44 -8.04 9.44
C LEU A 808 25.82 -7.42 9.25
N ALA A 809 26.79 -8.25 8.85
CA ALA A 809 28.14 -7.81 8.51
C ALA A 809 28.08 -6.84 7.32
N THR A 810 28.23 -5.52 7.58
CA THR A 810 28.74 -4.45 6.67
C THR A 810 28.46 -3.01 7.14
N SER A 811 27.88 -2.75 8.32
CA SER A 811 27.70 -1.35 8.79
C SER A 811 28.99 -0.72 9.34
N PRO A 812 29.33 0.54 8.99
CA PRO A 812 30.46 1.27 9.58
C PRO A 812 30.22 1.58 11.07
N ALA A 813 31.31 1.57 11.84
CA ALA A 813 31.33 1.73 13.29
C ALA A 813 30.75 3.09 13.74
N THR A 814 29.88 3.03 14.74
CA THR A 814 29.32 4.21 15.43
C THR A 814 30.40 4.75 16.38
N PHE A 815 30.98 5.91 16.08
CA PHE A 815 31.81 6.64 17.04
C PHE A 815 30.91 7.50 17.93
N TRP A 816 31.08 7.38 19.24
CA TRP A 816 30.43 8.23 20.24
C TRP A 816 31.50 9.11 20.88
N SER A 817 31.27 10.42 20.93
CA SER A 817 32.02 11.37 21.75
C SER A 817 31.02 12.18 22.56
N ALA A 818 31.11 12.11 23.89
CA ALA A 818 30.40 13.03 24.77
C ALA A 818 31.41 13.95 25.43
N GLU A 819 31.26 15.25 25.19
CA GLU A 819 31.99 16.29 25.91
C GLU A 819 31.09 16.77 27.05
N LEU A 820 31.43 16.41 28.29
CA LEU A 820 30.75 16.92 29.47
C LEU A 820 31.37 18.27 29.84
N MET A 821 30.68 19.37 29.52
CA MET A 821 31.05 20.68 30.06
C MET A 821 30.68 20.74 31.55
N PRO A 822 31.59 21.13 32.45
CA PRO A 822 31.25 21.37 33.85
C PRO A 822 30.29 22.55 33.95
N ALA A 823 29.18 22.37 34.65
CA ALA A 823 28.27 23.46 34.98
C ALA A 823 28.99 24.47 35.90
N PRO A 824 28.84 25.79 35.70
CA PRO A 824 29.41 26.77 36.60
C PRO A 824 28.69 26.70 37.96
N SER A 825 29.40 26.27 39.01
CA SER A 825 28.92 26.33 40.38
C SER A 825 28.97 27.78 40.86
N MET A 826 27.82 28.44 41.04
CA MET A 826 27.73 29.65 41.86
C MET A 826 27.57 29.23 43.33
N LEU A 827 28.66 29.35 44.10
CA LEU A 827 28.64 29.22 45.56
C LEU A 827 28.87 30.61 46.18
N ALA A 828 27.91 31.07 46.99
CA ALA A 828 28.06 32.26 47.81
C ALA A 828 29.07 31.99 48.94
N SER A 829 30.03 32.89 49.11
CA SER A 829 31.06 32.79 50.14
C SER A 829 30.50 33.12 51.53
N LEU A 830 30.78 32.25 52.49
CA LEU A 830 30.85 32.62 53.91
C LEU A 830 32.26 32.31 54.41
N ALA A 831 32.80 33.25 55.17
CA ALA A 831 34.22 33.39 55.47
C ALA A 831 34.80 32.25 56.34
N GLY A 832 36.05 31.88 56.01
CA GLY A 832 36.99 31.30 56.97
C GLY A 832 37.12 29.77 56.96
N SER A 833 37.82 29.20 55.98
CA SER A 833 38.70 28.01 56.10
C SER A 833 39.38 27.69 54.75
N PRO A 834 40.60 27.11 54.72
CA PRO A 834 41.41 27.01 53.51
C PRO A 834 40.90 25.94 52.54
N LEU A 835 40.93 26.29 51.24
CA LEU A 835 40.62 25.43 50.10
C LEU A 835 41.64 24.28 49.98
N LEU A 836 41.13 23.05 49.84
CA LEU A 836 41.85 21.95 49.22
C LEU A 836 40.84 21.08 48.48
N THR A 837 40.57 21.42 47.22
CA THR A 837 39.86 20.54 46.27
C THR A 837 40.87 20.05 45.25
N LEU A 838 41.29 18.80 45.42
CA LEU A 838 41.95 17.99 44.40
C LEU A 838 40.94 16.90 44.03
N GLU A 839 40.22 17.09 42.94
CA GLU A 839 39.29 16.09 42.41
C GLU A 839 39.92 15.44 41.17
N THR A 840 40.54 14.28 41.39
CA THR A 840 41.00 13.38 40.35
C THR A 840 39.87 12.40 40.06
N VAL A 841 39.21 12.49 38.90
CA VAL A 841 38.26 11.46 38.45
C VAL A 841 39.08 10.30 37.87
N MET A 842 39.19 9.20 38.63
CA MET A 842 39.70 7.92 38.10
C MET A 842 38.54 7.13 37.48
N LEU A 843 38.63 6.85 36.18
CA LEU A 843 37.82 5.83 35.53
C LEU A 843 38.51 4.47 35.72
N ALA A 844 37.91 3.58 36.51
CA ALA A 844 38.33 2.18 36.59
C ALA A 844 37.71 1.38 35.42
N PRO A 845 38.48 0.59 34.65
CA PRO A 845 37.92 -0.33 33.68
C PRO A 845 37.33 -1.56 34.40
N ALA A 846 36.03 -1.81 34.24
CA ALA A 846 35.40 -3.06 34.65
C ALA A 846 35.63 -4.15 33.60
N SER A 847 36.12 -5.31 34.05
CA SER A 847 36.34 -6.52 33.28
C SER A 847 35.00 -7.17 32.89
N ALA A 848 34.72 -7.26 31.59
CA ALA A 848 33.65 -8.11 31.06
C ALA A 848 34.26 -9.46 30.61
N SER A 849 33.96 -10.52 31.36
CA SER A 849 34.29 -11.89 30.98
C SER A 849 33.33 -12.38 29.89
N HIS A 850 33.82 -12.50 28.65
CA HIS A 850 33.12 -13.22 27.59
C HIS A 850 33.51 -14.71 27.66
N GLY A 851 32.56 -15.58 28.00
CA GLY A 851 32.73 -17.02 27.82
C GLY A 851 32.69 -17.37 26.33
N THR A 852 33.83 -17.72 25.74
CA THR A 852 33.91 -18.24 24.37
C THR A 852 33.65 -19.75 24.39
N ARG A 853 32.68 -20.20 23.57
CA ARG A 853 32.55 -21.61 23.18
C ARG A 853 33.64 -21.93 22.15
N ASP A 854 34.32 -23.05 22.35
CA ASP A 854 35.27 -23.65 21.41
C ASP A 854 34.67 -23.77 20.00
N PHE A 855 35.30 -23.12 19.03
CA PHE A 855 35.17 -23.46 17.62
C PHE A 855 36.47 -24.14 17.18
N GLY A 856 36.36 -25.39 16.73
CA GLY A 856 37.47 -26.19 16.26
C GLY A 856 38.26 -25.49 15.13
N ALA A 857 39.56 -25.77 15.12
CA ALA A 857 40.55 -25.18 14.22
C ALA A 857 40.15 -25.26 12.74
N ALA A 858 39.99 -24.10 12.10
CA ALA A 858 39.98 -23.97 10.65
C ALA A 858 41.35 -23.43 10.20
N VAL A 859 42.09 -24.27 9.47
CA VAL A 859 43.33 -23.89 8.78
C VAL A 859 42.96 -23.08 7.54
N LEU A 860 43.40 -21.82 7.47
CA LEU A 860 43.33 -21.00 6.25
C LEU A 860 44.73 -20.98 5.61
N PRO A 861 44.86 -21.27 4.31
CA PRO A 861 46.15 -21.26 3.63
C PRO A 861 46.61 -19.83 3.30
N ASP A 862 47.94 -19.67 3.29
CA ASP A 862 48.67 -18.45 2.99
C ASP A 862 48.24 -17.78 1.67
N LEU A 863 47.82 -16.52 1.74
CA LEU A 863 48.39 -15.39 0.97
C LEU A 863 47.58 -14.10 1.21
N VAL A 864 48.27 -12.96 1.04
CA VAL A 864 47.81 -11.55 1.08
C VAL A 864 48.07 -10.82 2.41
N PHE A 865 49.35 -10.51 2.62
CA PHE A 865 49.77 -9.34 3.38
C PHE A 865 49.58 -8.09 2.52
N ALA A 866 48.66 -7.19 2.91
CA ALA A 866 48.91 -5.75 3.00
C ALA A 866 47.66 -4.98 3.46
N THR A 867 47.86 -4.13 4.48
CA THR A 867 47.03 -2.98 4.91
C THR A 867 45.97 -3.22 6.00
N ALA A 868 46.41 -3.45 7.24
CA ALA A 868 45.63 -3.11 8.43
C ALA A 868 46.15 -1.80 9.05
N ARG A 869 45.33 -0.74 9.04
CA ARG A 869 45.58 0.49 9.84
C ARG A 869 45.29 0.17 11.30
N LEU A 870 46.33 0.24 12.16
CA LEU A 870 46.20 0.10 13.61
C LEU A 870 45.47 1.32 14.20
N MET A 871 44.35 1.07 14.87
CA MET A 871 43.68 2.03 15.75
C MET A 871 44.26 1.87 17.16
N ARG A 872 44.85 2.94 17.68
CA ARG A 872 45.53 2.97 18.99
C ARG A 872 44.47 3.08 20.11
N ILE A 873 44.38 2.08 20.98
CA ILE A 873 43.63 2.15 22.25
C ILE A 873 44.68 2.08 23.37
N SER A 874 44.61 2.97 24.35
CA SER A 874 45.57 3.09 25.44
C SER A 874 45.50 1.90 26.40
N GLY A 875 46.48 1.02 26.32
CA GLY A 875 46.80 -0.05 27.27
C GLY A 875 48.17 -0.63 26.90
N GLU A 876 49.02 -0.88 27.88
CA GLU A 876 50.41 -1.34 27.67
C GLU A 876 50.41 -2.79 27.13
N VAL A 877 50.72 -2.98 25.84
CA VAL A 877 50.86 -4.33 25.24
C VAL A 877 52.25 -4.86 25.55
N ARG A 878 52.34 -6.01 26.23
CA ARG A 878 53.59 -6.77 26.34
C ARG A 878 53.59 -7.91 25.35
N VAL A 879 54.60 -7.91 24.49
CA VAL A 879 54.85 -8.97 23.52
C VAL A 879 55.81 -9.98 24.15
N GLN A 880 55.37 -11.23 24.28
CA GLN A 880 56.25 -12.32 24.68
C GLN A 880 56.36 -13.34 23.54
N VAL A 881 57.60 -13.56 23.08
CA VAL A 881 57.91 -14.56 22.06
C VAL A 881 57.95 -15.92 22.76
N VAL A 882 57.07 -16.83 22.36
CA VAL A 882 56.98 -18.16 22.98
C VAL A 882 57.72 -19.20 22.13
N GLU A 883 57.79 -19.02 20.80
CA GLU A 883 58.60 -19.83 19.85
C GLU A 883 59.00 -18.98 18.62
N PRO A 884 59.99 -19.38 17.80
CA PRO A 884 60.55 -18.56 16.71
C PRO A 884 59.51 -18.06 15.69
N ASP A 885 58.39 -18.78 15.55
CA ASP A 885 57.39 -18.53 14.52
C ASP A 885 55.99 -18.22 15.10
N ARG A 886 55.90 -18.00 16.43
CA ARG A 886 54.63 -17.75 17.13
C ARG A 886 54.73 -16.59 18.11
N LEU A 887 53.98 -15.53 17.80
CA LEU A 887 53.79 -14.36 18.66
C LEU A 887 52.48 -14.52 19.46
N LEU A 888 52.59 -14.53 20.79
CA LEU A 888 51.43 -14.41 21.67
C LEU A 888 51.26 -12.94 22.06
N LEU A 889 50.17 -12.33 21.61
CA LEU A 889 49.75 -11.01 22.06
C LEU A 889 48.87 -11.19 23.30
N VAL A 890 49.36 -10.75 24.45
CA VAL A 890 48.55 -10.64 25.66
C VAL A 890 48.15 -9.17 25.81
N CYS A 891 46.86 -8.90 25.66
CA CYS A 891 46.28 -7.58 25.88
C CYS A 891 45.97 -7.35 27.36
#